data_AF-A0A947F119-F1
#
_entry.id   AF-A0A947F119-F1
#
_cell.length_a   1.000
_cell.length_b   1.000
_cell.length_c   1.000
_cell.angle_alpha   90.00
_cell.angle_beta   90.00
_cell.angle_gamma   90.00
#
_symmetry.space_group_name_H-M   'P 1'
#
loop_
_entity.id
_entity.type
_entity.pdbx_description
1 polymer ?
#
loop_
_entity_poly.entity_id
_entity_poly.type
_entity_poly.pdbx_seq_one_letter_code
_entity_poly.pdbx_strand_id
1 'polypeptide(L)'
;MARNKSKLQALLFEELEPRLLFSADIAEPVAAEVVQEEVQQEPVIIIADAPEQIDAPADTVSENPANTPSSADTQEETQSSEDTAESIDAAPVSDTETIPSESETGASENPDTDTNQNTPETVTGEDTATSSLLNTETPSTILLDDTAAQRNELVLINDNVRDIDELVSGIELPDNSTSTIEVVVLDTEQNGIEQVSDILANYENLDAIHIFTHGRDGSLALGIDWLDTSDLLQNSDAVKAWGDALNENGDILLYGCSIAAGDAGQDFVDSLSELTKADVTASDDPTGHDDLGGDWELEYSSGTIDTSIPLASNTQHSWNQIMAATIEDDFNTGTYGGSTGSVPWNIDWQEIGESDGAAFGNVVVYTSSQFGNAQGIDLWKKPGGIWREANLSGATTATLSFDWGMLYTDDFDTVTLEISTDGGTNWNLIDTYTGPLTHSSLQAASYNISSFIDNDTRIKFETTNFSDNDEFFFDNIVIDFNVNVITVDTEADILDGNTNSILELIADPGTDGNISLREAIEAANNTTGFDKISFNIPGAGPHVITLDQNLNALPYITEAIYIDGSSEPDYAGTPVIQIDGSDLSAKVGDNYDGFRLDTGSDGSTIRGFSITGFTDGGNWGQALDIRSDNNVIAGNYLGLAPDG
;
A
#
# COMPACT_ATOMS: atom_id res chain seq x y z
N MET A 1 30.98 32.20 47.21
CA MET A 1 31.38 31.48 45.98
C MET A 1 30.31 30.46 45.69
N ALA A 2 29.55 30.67 44.61
CA ALA A 2 28.41 29.85 44.25
C ALA A 2 28.78 28.96 43.05
N ARG A 3 28.18 27.76 42.99
CA ARG A 3 27.94 27.04 41.74
C ARG A 3 26.45 26.69 41.71
N ASN A 4 25.81 26.99 40.60
CA ASN A 4 24.36 26.90 40.46
C ASN A 4 23.86 25.46 40.52
N LYS A 5 22.65 25.30 41.03
CA LYS A 5 21.73 24.22 40.68
C LYS A 5 20.62 24.84 39.82
N SER A 6 20.52 24.47 38.55
CA SER A 6 19.22 24.37 37.85
C SER A 6 18.81 22.90 37.98
N LYS A 7 17.67 22.57 38.56
CA LYS A 7 16.32 22.70 37.97
C LYS A 7 16.23 21.97 36.62
N LEU A 8 16.13 20.64 36.67
CA LEU A 8 15.15 19.97 35.81
C LEU A 8 13.76 20.38 36.30
N GLN A 9 12.87 20.75 35.39
CA GLN A 9 11.43 20.71 35.66
C GLN A 9 10.96 19.27 35.44
N ALA A 10 10.15 18.77 36.35
CA ALA A 10 9.52 17.46 36.20
C ALA A 10 8.32 17.61 35.26
N LEU A 11 8.17 16.65 34.34
CA LEU A 11 6.90 16.39 33.67
C LEU A 11 5.84 16.14 34.74
N LEU A 12 4.78 16.94 34.70
CA LEU A 12 3.65 16.83 35.61
C LEU A 12 2.58 15.99 34.90
N PHE A 13 2.56 14.68 35.15
CA PHE A 13 1.35 13.89 34.88
C PHE A 13 0.24 14.41 35.79
N GLU A 14 -0.76 15.06 35.20
CA GLU A 14 -1.96 15.49 35.91
C GLU A 14 -2.91 14.29 36.02
N GLU A 15 -3.17 13.83 37.26
CA GLU A 15 -4.11 12.73 37.49
C GLU A 15 -5.52 13.17 37.06
N LEU A 16 -6.10 12.50 36.05
CA LEU A 16 -7.46 12.73 35.60
C LEU A 16 -8.46 12.57 36.75
N GLU A 17 -9.15 13.65 37.13
CA GLU A 17 -10.18 13.58 38.18
C GLU A 17 -11.37 12.70 37.75
N PRO A 18 -11.95 11.89 38.66
CA PRO A 18 -13.09 11.03 38.34
C PRO A 18 -14.35 11.86 38.09
N ARG A 19 -14.70 12.06 36.80
CA ARG A 19 -15.91 12.79 36.41
C ARG A 19 -17.18 12.09 36.89
N LEU A 20 -18.10 12.89 37.41
CA LEU A 20 -19.38 12.49 37.99
C LEU A 20 -20.32 11.87 36.95
N LEU A 21 -20.83 10.67 37.24
CA LEU A 21 -21.97 10.07 36.53
C LEU A 21 -23.21 10.96 36.67
N PHE A 22 -23.64 11.60 35.58
CA PHE A 22 -24.99 12.15 35.46
C PHE A 22 -25.94 11.12 34.87
N SER A 23 -26.94 10.74 35.68
CA SER A 23 -28.05 9.87 35.29
C SER A 23 -28.94 10.56 34.26
N ALA A 24 -29.04 10.01 33.05
CA ALA A 24 -30.13 10.30 32.12
C ALA A 24 -31.27 9.28 32.35
N ASP A 25 -32.43 9.76 32.79
CA ASP A 25 -33.65 8.95 32.84
C ASP A 25 -34.07 8.55 31.41
N ILE A 26 -34.18 7.25 31.16
CA ILE A 26 -34.82 6.70 29.95
C ILE A 26 -36.16 6.07 30.33
N ALA A 27 -37.20 6.36 29.55
CA ALA A 27 -38.59 6.06 29.89
C ALA A 27 -38.93 4.55 29.86
N GLU A 28 -39.95 4.17 30.64
CA GLU A 28 -40.39 2.79 30.83
C GLU A 28 -40.87 2.09 29.54
N PRO A 29 -40.60 0.78 29.34
CA PRO A 29 -41.25 -0.02 28.32
C PRO A 29 -42.69 -0.38 28.72
N VAL A 30 -43.63 -0.19 27.79
CA VAL A 30 -45.06 -0.50 28.00
C VAL A 30 -45.28 -2.01 28.07
N ALA A 31 -46.03 -2.47 29.07
CA ALA A 31 -46.31 -3.89 29.29
C ALA A 31 -47.17 -4.52 28.18
N ALA A 32 -46.75 -5.68 27.68
CA ALA A 32 -47.55 -6.54 26.81
C ALA A 32 -48.53 -7.39 27.64
N GLU A 33 -49.80 -7.39 27.26
CA GLU A 33 -50.88 -8.08 27.96
C GLU A 33 -50.93 -9.57 27.57
N VAL A 34 -50.98 -10.46 28.57
CA VAL A 34 -51.01 -11.92 28.37
C VAL A 34 -52.44 -12.40 28.11
N VAL A 35 -52.66 -13.03 26.96
CA VAL A 35 -53.88 -13.83 26.68
C VAL A 35 -53.49 -15.29 26.59
N GLN A 36 -54.17 -16.13 27.38
CA GLN A 36 -54.01 -17.59 27.37
C GLN A 36 -54.96 -18.23 26.35
N GLU A 37 -54.51 -19.27 25.65
CA GLU A 37 -55.38 -20.42 25.37
C GLU A 37 -54.56 -21.73 25.26
N GLU A 38 -55.16 -22.84 25.67
CA GLU A 38 -54.48 -24.12 25.94
C GLU A 38 -54.32 -25.00 24.69
N VAL A 39 -53.21 -25.73 24.59
CA VAL A 39 -53.17 -27.03 23.88
C VAL A 39 -52.47 -28.07 24.76
N GLN A 40 -53.10 -29.24 24.88
CA GLN A 40 -52.73 -30.30 25.83
C GLN A 40 -51.49 -31.08 25.39
N GLN A 41 -50.62 -31.41 26.36
CA GLN A 41 -49.59 -32.45 26.22
C GLN A 41 -49.93 -33.68 27.07
N GLU A 42 -49.69 -34.86 26.52
CA GLU A 42 -49.59 -36.15 27.23
C GLU A 42 -48.24 -36.81 26.82
N PRO A 43 -47.66 -37.70 27.65
CA PRO A 43 -46.24 -37.52 28.02
C PRO A 43 -45.21 -38.38 27.28
N VAL A 44 -43.97 -37.88 27.29
CA VAL A 44 -42.75 -38.61 26.87
C VAL A 44 -42.20 -39.46 28.03
N ILE A 45 -41.76 -40.69 27.73
CA ILE A 45 -41.01 -41.57 28.64
C ILE A 45 -39.69 -41.97 27.95
N ILE A 46 -38.60 -41.99 28.71
CA ILE A 46 -37.21 -42.16 28.21
C ILE A 46 -36.66 -43.55 28.61
N ILE A 47 -35.77 -44.12 27.78
CA ILE A 47 -34.46 -44.78 28.09
C ILE A 47 -34.18 -46.03 27.22
N ALA A 48 -33.00 -46.02 26.56
CA ALA A 48 -32.08 -47.07 26.04
C ALA A 48 -32.56 -48.54 25.87
N ASP A 49 -32.09 -49.32 24.88
CA ASP A 49 -30.68 -49.71 24.64
C ASP A 49 -30.48 -50.39 23.24
N ALA A 50 -29.23 -50.73 22.87
CA ALA A 50 -28.83 -51.47 21.66
C ALA A 50 -28.79 -53.03 21.92
N PRO A 51 -28.27 -53.95 21.05
CA PRO A 51 -27.69 -53.83 19.70
C PRO A 51 -28.12 -54.96 18.69
N GLU A 52 -27.28 -55.16 17.66
CA GLU A 52 -26.98 -56.41 16.88
C GLU A 52 -27.53 -56.64 15.44
N GLN A 53 -26.76 -57.45 14.69
CA GLN A 53 -26.89 -57.88 13.27
C GLN A 53 -28.13 -58.79 13.02
N ILE A 54 -28.51 -59.32 11.84
CA ILE A 54 -27.75 -59.98 10.76
C ILE A 54 -28.60 -60.16 9.47
N ASP A 55 -27.92 -60.52 8.37
CA ASP A 55 -28.33 -61.29 7.17
C ASP A 55 -29.11 -60.65 6.00
N ALA A 56 -28.60 -60.98 4.79
CA ALA A 56 -29.20 -60.76 3.47
C ALA A 56 -29.79 -62.09 2.92
N PRO A 57 -30.43 -62.08 1.72
CA PRO A 57 -29.84 -62.90 0.65
C PRO A 57 -30.08 -62.43 -0.81
N ALA A 58 -29.11 -62.74 -1.69
CA ALA A 58 -29.24 -63.31 -3.05
C ALA A 58 -30.08 -62.61 -4.16
N ASP A 59 -29.78 -62.70 -5.47
CA ASP A 59 -28.61 -63.09 -6.27
C ASP A 59 -28.97 -62.84 -7.77
N THR A 60 -28.01 -62.53 -8.65
CA THR A 60 -27.65 -63.34 -9.85
C THR A 60 -26.74 -62.62 -10.87
N VAL A 61 -25.49 -63.14 -11.01
CA VAL A 61 -24.84 -63.63 -12.26
C VAL A 61 -24.74 -62.63 -13.46
N SER A 62 -23.60 -62.33 -14.11
CA SER A 62 -22.23 -62.89 -14.21
C SER A 62 -21.32 -61.88 -14.97
N GLU A 63 -20.03 -62.06 -15.31
CA GLU A 63 -18.98 -63.10 -15.10
C GLU A 63 -17.66 -62.42 -14.62
N ASN A 64 -16.67 -63.21 -14.21
CA ASN A 64 -15.24 -62.87 -14.06
C ASN A 64 -14.45 -64.15 -14.42
N PRO A 65 -13.17 -64.11 -14.89
CA PRO A 65 -12.08 -64.13 -13.90
C PRO A 65 -10.75 -63.45 -14.32
N ALA A 66 -10.27 -62.53 -13.47
CA ALA A 66 -8.95 -62.55 -12.81
C ALA A 66 -7.66 -62.43 -13.70
N ASN A 67 -6.46 -62.10 -13.17
CA ASN A 67 -6.05 -61.79 -11.80
C ASN A 67 -4.85 -60.79 -11.79
N THR A 68 -4.58 -60.19 -10.63
CA THR A 68 -3.43 -59.32 -10.30
C THR A 68 -2.13 -60.12 -10.01
N PRO A 69 -1.07 -59.52 -9.41
CA PRO A 69 -0.14 -58.48 -9.90
C PRO A 69 1.34 -58.99 -9.82
N SER A 70 2.36 -58.12 -9.99
CA SER A 70 3.66 -58.12 -9.23
C SER A 70 4.88 -57.57 -10.02
N SER A 71 5.51 -56.53 -9.43
CA SER A 71 6.96 -56.31 -9.20
C SER A 71 8.04 -56.58 -10.27
N ALA A 72 8.86 -55.55 -10.50
CA ALA A 72 10.34 -55.51 -10.61
C ALA A 72 11.13 -56.69 -11.24
N ASP A 73 12.00 -56.40 -12.21
CA ASP A 73 13.46 -56.17 -12.00
C ASP A 73 14.24 -56.21 -13.34
N THR A 74 15.50 -55.74 -13.31
CA THR A 74 16.63 -55.94 -14.24
C THR A 74 16.66 -55.28 -15.63
N GLN A 75 17.63 -54.36 -15.76
CA GLN A 75 18.70 -54.27 -16.80
C GLN A 75 18.32 -54.02 -18.28
N GLU A 76 19.13 -53.43 -19.16
CA GLU A 76 20.40 -52.67 -19.21
C GLU A 76 20.71 -52.57 -20.75
N GLU A 77 21.73 -51.83 -21.18
CA GLU A 77 22.19 -51.68 -22.60
C GLU A 77 21.22 -50.93 -23.57
N THR A 78 21.48 -49.69 -24.01
CA THR A 78 22.57 -49.05 -24.82
C THR A 78 22.41 -49.10 -26.35
N GLN A 79 22.16 -47.90 -26.90
CA GLN A 79 22.68 -47.32 -28.16
C GLN A 79 22.32 -47.86 -29.56
N SER A 80 22.38 -46.91 -30.51
CA SER A 80 22.36 -47.05 -31.99
C SER A 80 20.99 -47.35 -32.62
N SER A 81 20.62 -46.81 -33.79
CA SER A 81 21.23 -45.79 -34.66
C SER A 81 20.27 -45.46 -35.83
N GLU A 82 20.45 -44.30 -36.48
CA GLU A 82 20.16 -44.10 -37.93
C GLU A 82 18.67 -44.19 -38.38
N ASP A 83 18.19 -43.57 -39.47
CA ASP A 83 18.77 -42.66 -40.48
C ASP A 83 17.67 -41.80 -41.15
N THR A 84 18.09 -40.78 -41.93
CA THR A 84 17.40 -40.09 -43.05
C THR A 84 16.06 -39.35 -42.79
N ALA A 85 15.81 -38.07 -43.16
CA ALA A 85 16.34 -37.10 -44.14
C ALA A 85 15.54 -36.91 -45.45
N GLU A 86 15.85 -35.80 -46.15
CA GLU A 86 15.23 -35.17 -47.34
C GLU A 86 13.90 -34.41 -47.10
N SER A 87 13.74 -33.09 -47.29
CA SER A 87 14.43 -31.97 -47.98
C SER A 87 14.00 -31.63 -49.42
N ILE A 88 13.68 -30.35 -49.64
CA ILE A 88 13.82 -29.52 -50.88
C ILE A 88 13.62 -28.05 -50.41
N ASP A 89 14.52 -27.06 -50.48
CA ASP A 89 15.53 -26.64 -51.50
C ASP A 89 14.88 -26.02 -52.75
N ALA A 90 15.30 -24.90 -53.38
CA ALA A 90 16.45 -23.97 -53.25
C ALA A 90 16.02 -22.54 -53.75
N ALA A 91 16.49 -21.39 -53.25
CA ALA A 91 17.78 -20.70 -53.52
C ALA A 91 17.81 -19.85 -54.85
N PRO A 92 18.90 -19.11 -55.24
CA PRO A 92 18.96 -17.64 -55.06
C PRO A 92 19.52 -16.84 -56.27
N VAL A 93 19.63 -15.49 -56.19
CA VAL A 93 20.65 -14.71 -56.97
C VAL A 93 21.07 -13.39 -56.28
N SER A 94 22.28 -12.93 -56.59
CA SER A 94 22.94 -11.68 -56.18
C SER A 94 22.87 -10.57 -57.25
N ASP A 95 23.17 -9.31 -56.89
CA ASP A 95 24.40 -8.64 -57.37
C ASP A 95 24.60 -7.21 -56.80
N THR A 96 25.82 -6.70 -56.99
CA THR A 96 26.38 -5.44 -56.43
C THR A 96 26.19 -4.24 -57.36
N GLU A 97 26.10 -3.02 -56.81
CA GLU A 97 26.79 -1.85 -57.40
C GLU A 97 26.96 -0.66 -56.42
N THR A 98 27.64 0.40 -56.87
CA THR A 98 28.37 1.39 -56.05
C THR A 98 27.85 2.83 -56.08
N ILE A 99 28.24 3.60 -55.04
CA ILE A 99 28.21 5.08 -54.80
C ILE A 99 28.00 6.00 -56.03
N PRO A 100 27.34 7.17 -55.84
CA PRO A 100 28.17 8.38 -55.65
C PRO A 100 27.65 9.38 -54.59
N SER A 101 28.59 10.15 -54.05
CA SER A 101 28.36 11.44 -53.39
C SER A 101 28.34 12.57 -54.42
N GLU A 102 27.47 13.58 -54.28
CA GLU A 102 27.81 14.94 -54.69
C GLU A 102 26.89 16.00 -54.06
N SER A 103 27.57 16.95 -53.42
CA SER A 103 27.16 18.29 -53.02
C SER A 103 26.91 19.22 -54.22
N GLU A 104 26.08 20.26 -54.05
CA GLU A 104 26.27 21.60 -54.64
C GLU A 104 25.46 22.64 -53.82
N THR A 105 26.14 23.55 -53.11
CA THR A 105 26.35 25.00 -53.42
C THR A 105 25.20 25.94 -52.97
N GLY A 106 25.47 27.13 -52.42
CA GLY A 106 26.77 27.79 -52.23
C GLY A 106 26.81 29.01 -51.28
N ALA A 107 28.01 29.59 -51.26
CA ALA A 107 28.59 30.54 -50.30
C ALA A 107 27.95 31.93 -50.12
N SER A 108 28.17 32.52 -48.94
CA SER A 108 28.80 33.85 -48.68
C SER A 108 28.80 34.12 -47.16
N GLU A 109 29.79 34.65 -46.44
CA GLU A 109 31.22 34.95 -46.66
C GLU A 109 31.89 35.04 -45.24
N ASN A 110 33.15 34.62 -45.11
CA ASN A 110 34.03 34.86 -43.93
C ASN A 110 34.73 36.26 -44.11
N PRO A 111 35.57 36.84 -43.22
CA PRO A 111 36.11 36.41 -41.92
C PRO A 111 35.92 37.51 -40.81
N ASP A 112 36.54 37.57 -39.62
CA ASP A 112 37.90 37.18 -39.21
C ASP A 112 38.07 37.08 -37.67
N THR A 113 39.08 36.30 -37.26
CA THR A 113 39.94 36.30 -36.02
C THR A 113 39.56 37.19 -34.80
N ASP A 114 39.88 36.81 -33.55
CA ASP A 114 41.11 36.15 -33.11
C ASP A 114 40.98 35.40 -31.77
N THR A 115 41.89 34.45 -31.56
CA THR A 115 42.20 33.78 -30.29
C THR A 115 42.92 34.69 -29.29
N ASN A 116 42.72 34.50 -27.97
CA ASN A 116 43.86 34.27 -27.07
C ASN A 116 43.48 33.65 -25.71
N GLN A 117 44.45 33.00 -25.09
CA GLN A 117 44.41 32.42 -23.75
C GLN A 117 44.95 33.40 -22.68
N ASN A 118 44.89 32.92 -21.42
CA ASN A 118 45.84 33.10 -20.33
C ASN A 118 45.71 34.24 -19.29
N THR A 119 45.34 33.76 -18.09
CA THR A 119 46.00 33.95 -16.77
C THR A 119 45.69 35.18 -15.89
N PRO A 120 45.66 35.01 -14.55
CA PRO A 120 45.25 36.04 -13.59
C PRO A 120 46.42 36.70 -12.82
N GLU A 121 46.28 37.98 -12.44
CA GLU A 121 47.09 38.59 -11.35
C GLU A 121 46.29 39.61 -10.49
N THR A 122 45.86 39.15 -9.32
CA THR A 122 46.13 39.65 -7.94
C THR A 122 46.42 41.14 -7.58
N VAL A 123 45.86 41.48 -6.38
CA VAL A 123 46.26 42.45 -5.29
C VAL A 123 45.87 43.95 -5.27
N THR A 124 45.47 44.38 -4.05
CA THR A 124 45.42 45.73 -3.43
C THR A 124 44.31 46.71 -3.86
N GLY A 125 43.73 47.53 -2.97
CA GLY A 125 43.88 47.62 -1.51
C GLY A 125 43.20 48.87 -0.90
N GLU A 126 42.67 48.71 0.31
CA GLU A 126 42.36 49.69 1.38
C GLU A 126 42.33 51.23 1.11
N ASP A 127 41.12 51.80 1.32
CA ASP A 127 40.78 52.70 2.46
C ASP A 127 40.63 54.25 2.35
N THR A 128 39.57 54.72 3.06
CA THR A 128 39.16 56.01 3.65
C THR A 128 39.14 57.41 2.98
N ALA A 129 38.11 58.16 3.45
CA ALA A 129 37.97 59.62 3.65
C ALA A 129 37.57 60.50 2.43
N THR A 130 36.28 60.85 2.22
CA THR A 130 35.34 61.73 2.97
C THR A 130 35.62 63.26 2.94
N SER A 131 34.72 64.00 2.26
CA SER A 131 34.15 65.30 2.70
C SER A 131 33.09 65.72 1.65
N SER A 132 31.79 65.49 1.89
CA SER A 132 30.90 66.35 2.68
C SER A 132 30.74 67.78 2.14
N LEU A 133 29.63 68.00 1.43
CA LEU A 133 28.82 69.22 1.48
C LEU A 133 27.35 68.80 1.59
N LEU A 134 26.63 69.43 2.52
CA LEU A 134 25.28 69.07 2.97
C LEU A 134 24.19 69.95 2.34
N ASN A 135 22.93 69.60 2.64
CA ASN A 135 21.66 70.37 2.51
C ASN A 135 21.01 70.45 1.11
N THR A 136 19.68 70.26 0.97
CA THR A 136 18.61 69.81 1.89
C THR A 136 17.58 68.97 1.12
N GLU A 137 16.97 67.97 1.78
CA GLU A 137 15.52 67.81 2.01
C GLU A 137 15.30 66.49 2.78
N THR A 138 14.30 66.47 3.67
CA THR A 138 13.71 65.33 4.43
C THR A 138 14.44 63.97 4.49
N PRO A 139 14.79 63.45 5.69
CA PRO A 139 15.18 62.04 5.82
C PRO A 139 13.94 61.16 5.66
N SER A 140 13.77 60.55 4.48
CA SER A 140 13.02 59.31 4.38
C SER A 140 13.72 58.28 5.25
N THR A 141 13.04 57.78 6.28
CA THR A 141 13.47 56.60 7.02
C THR A 141 13.60 55.44 6.03
N ILE A 142 14.82 54.97 5.81
CA ILE A 142 15.04 53.62 5.32
C ILE A 142 14.59 52.72 6.46
N LEU A 143 13.35 52.25 6.38
CA LEU A 143 12.94 51.04 7.07
C LEU A 143 13.70 49.92 6.37
N LEU A 144 14.74 49.42 7.04
CA LEU A 144 15.15 48.05 6.84
C LEU A 144 14.02 47.23 7.43
N ASP A 145 13.21 46.65 6.56
CA ASP A 145 12.19 45.67 6.95
C ASP A 145 12.94 44.35 7.18
N ASP A 146 13.65 44.32 8.31
CA ASP A 146 14.48 43.23 8.80
C ASP A 146 13.91 42.79 10.16
N THR A 147 12.63 42.44 10.11
CA THR A 147 12.00 41.56 11.09
C THR A 147 11.67 40.28 10.35
N ALA A 148 12.48 39.23 10.56
CA ALA A 148 12.08 37.87 10.22
C ALA A 148 10.67 37.64 10.81
N ALA A 149 9.71 37.28 9.96
CA ALA A 149 8.37 36.98 10.43
C ALA A 149 8.45 35.74 11.34
N GLN A 150 7.82 35.82 12.50
CA GLN A 150 7.62 34.65 13.34
C GLN A 150 6.56 33.77 12.65
N ARG A 151 6.98 32.66 12.06
CA ARG A 151 6.07 31.62 11.54
C ARG A 151 5.67 30.65 12.65
N ASN A 152 4.45 30.14 12.60
CA ASN A 152 3.97 29.06 13.46
C ASN A 152 3.60 27.89 12.57
N GLU A 153 4.35 26.79 12.66
CA GLU A 153 4.24 25.65 11.74
C GLU A 153 3.92 24.40 12.55
N LEU A 154 3.12 23.50 12.00
CA LEU A 154 2.75 22.24 12.65
C LEU A 154 3.23 21.07 11.80
N VAL A 155 3.95 20.14 12.40
CA VAL A 155 4.33 18.88 11.76
C VAL A 155 3.50 17.75 12.37
N LEU A 156 2.76 17.05 11.51
CA LEU A 156 2.05 15.82 11.79
C LEU A 156 2.85 14.66 11.20
N ILE A 157 3.02 13.57 11.96
CA ILE A 157 3.76 12.39 11.51
C ILE A 157 2.98 11.14 11.88
N ASN A 158 2.65 10.26 10.93
CA ASN A 158 2.10 8.94 11.25
C ASN A 158 3.13 8.12 12.06
N ASP A 159 2.70 7.44 13.13
CA ASP A 159 3.63 6.67 13.99
C ASP A 159 4.29 5.46 13.29
N ASN A 160 3.77 5.01 12.15
CA ASN A 160 4.36 3.99 11.29
C ASN A 160 5.39 4.53 10.27
N VAL A 161 5.78 5.80 10.34
CA VAL A 161 6.92 6.33 9.58
C VAL A 161 8.23 5.82 10.20
N ARG A 162 9.06 5.16 9.39
CA ARG A 162 10.32 4.53 9.82
C ARG A 162 11.30 5.56 10.40
N ASP A 163 12.06 5.14 11.42
CA ASP A 163 13.04 5.98 12.13
C ASP A 163 12.50 7.35 12.60
N ILE A 164 11.25 7.39 13.07
CA ILE A 164 10.55 8.61 13.50
C ILE A 164 11.34 9.44 14.53
N ASP A 165 12.09 8.81 15.44
CA ASP A 165 12.95 9.51 16.41
C ASP A 165 14.08 10.32 15.72
N GLU A 166 14.65 9.84 14.62
CA GLU A 166 15.64 10.58 13.83
C GLU A 166 14.99 11.69 13.01
N LEU A 167 13.86 11.40 12.38
CA LEU A 167 13.07 12.37 11.63
C LEU A 167 12.66 13.55 12.53
N VAL A 168 12.04 13.27 13.68
CA VAL A 168 11.64 14.26 14.71
C VAL A 168 12.85 15.02 15.25
N SER A 169 13.99 14.36 15.47
CA SER A 169 15.21 15.02 15.92
C SER A 169 15.85 15.92 14.85
N GLY A 170 15.53 15.69 13.58
CA GLY A 170 15.97 16.49 12.44
C GLY A 170 15.04 17.63 12.07
N ILE A 171 13.86 17.74 12.69
CA ILE A 171 12.93 18.85 12.44
C ILE A 171 13.54 20.14 12.99
N GLU A 172 14.03 20.99 12.09
CA GLU A 172 14.65 22.27 12.39
C GLU A 172 14.16 23.33 11.39
N LEU A 173 13.79 24.50 11.91
CA LEU A 173 13.49 25.67 11.09
C LEU A 173 14.75 26.21 10.39
N PRO A 174 14.62 26.79 9.18
CA PRO A 174 15.71 27.54 8.56
C PRO A 174 16.32 28.60 9.50
N ASP A 175 17.65 28.65 9.50
CA ASP A 175 18.47 29.45 10.41
C ASP A 175 18.01 30.93 10.55
N ASN A 176 18.14 31.48 11.77
CA ASN A 176 17.71 32.83 12.20
C ASN A 176 16.20 33.13 12.28
N SER A 177 15.29 32.18 12.02
CA SER A 177 13.86 32.44 12.24
C SER A 177 13.48 32.51 13.73
N THR A 178 12.55 33.39 14.10
CA THR A 178 11.91 33.39 15.44
C THR A 178 10.69 32.46 15.52
N SER A 179 10.55 31.59 14.53
CA SER A 179 9.42 30.68 14.34
C SER A 179 9.34 29.57 15.39
N THR A 180 8.18 28.94 15.47
CA THR A 180 7.93 27.76 16.30
C THR A 180 7.33 26.66 15.45
N ILE A 181 8.03 25.52 15.34
CA ILE A 181 7.44 24.26 14.93
C ILE A 181 6.92 23.54 16.19
N GLU A 182 5.69 23.05 16.12
CA GLU A 182 5.20 21.97 17.00
C GLU A 182 5.14 20.66 16.22
N VAL A 183 5.42 19.53 16.88
CA VAL A 183 5.41 18.20 16.26
C VAL A 183 4.42 17.33 17.02
N VAL A 184 3.48 16.72 16.30
CA VAL A 184 2.47 15.79 16.82
C VAL A 184 2.56 14.49 16.05
N VAL A 185 2.69 13.38 16.78
CA VAL A 185 2.66 12.03 16.20
C VAL A 185 1.22 11.54 16.20
N LEU A 186 0.77 11.02 15.06
CA LEU A 186 -0.56 10.46 14.82
C LEU A 186 -0.55 8.96 15.08
N ASP A 187 -1.54 8.50 15.85
CA ASP A 187 -1.78 7.09 16.18
C ASP A 187 -2.40 6.37 14.97
N THR A 188 -1.76 5.31 14.47
CA THR A 188 -2.24 4.53 13.30
C THR A 188 -3.31 3.49 13.62
N GLU A 189 -3.73 3.34 14.88
CA GLU A 189 -4.94 2.57 15.24
C GLU A 189 -6.22 3.43 15.23
N GLN A 190 -6.11 4.75 15.01
CA GLN A 190 -7.22 5.71 15.06
C GLN A 190 -7.57 6.30 13.68
N ASN A 191 -8.82 6.76 13.50
CA ASN A 191 -9.25 7.40 12.26
C ASN A 191 -8.46 8.68 11.98
N GLY A 192 -7.85 8.78 10.80
CA GLY A 192 -6.94 9.88 10.45
C GLY A 192 -7.63 11.23 10.45
N ILE A 193 -8.84 11.30 9.88
CA ILE A 193 -9.57 12.55 9.71
C ILE A 193 -10.08 13.09 11.04
N GLU A 194 -10.66 12.24 11.90
CA GLU A 194 -11.09 12.63 13.25
C GLU A 194 -9.90 13.15 14.07
N GLN A 195 -8.78 12.41 14.07
CA GLN A 195 -7.57 12.76 14.81
C GLN A 195 -6.95 14.10 14.35
N VAL A 196 -6.77 14.31 13.04
CA VAL A 196 -6.22 15.57 12.51
C VAL A 196 -7.18 16.74 12.73
N SER A 197 -8.50 16.52 12.62
CA SER A 197 -9.50 17.55 12.92
C SER A 197 -9.46 17.99 14.39
N ASP A 198 -9.37 17.04 15.32
CA ASP A 198 -9.30 17.30 16.76
C ASP A 198 -7.98 18.00 17.16
N ILE A 199 -6.87 17.69 16.48
CA ILE A 199 -5.60 18.40 16.65
C ILE A 199 -5.75 19.84 16.16
N LEU A 200 -6.11 20.03 14.88
CA LEU A 200 -6.17 21.34 14.21
C LEU A 200 -7.18 22.31 14.83
N ALA A 201 -8.25 21.80 15.45
CA ALA A 201 -9.22 22.61 16.21
C ALA A 201 -8.61 23.37 17.41
N ASN A 202 -7.35 23.10 17.80
CA ASN A 202 -6.62 23.85 18.84
C ASN A 202 -5.71 24.95 18.29
N TYR A 203 -5.59 25.08 16.97
CA TYR A 203 -4.68 26.01 16.29
C TYR A 203 -5.45 27.11 15.54
N GLU A 204 -4.83 28.28 15.41
CA GLU A 204 -5.31 29.39 14.58
C GLU A 204 -4.08 30.12 14.00
N ASN A 205 -4.13 30.52 12.72
CA ASN A 205 -3.07 31.26 12.04
C ASN A 205 -1.73 30.50 11.89
N LEU A 206 -1.78 29.19 11.61
CA LEU A 206 -0.60 28.44 11.17
C LEU A 206 -0.10 28.94 9.81
N ASP A 207 1.22 29.01 9.64
CA ASP A 207 1.89 29.35 8.39
C ASP A 207 2.17 28.12 7.51
N ALA A 208 2.20 26.93 8.10
CA ALA A 208 2.21 25.67 7.36
C ALA A 208 1.72 24.50 8.23
N ILE A 209 1.15 23.50 7.56
CA ILE A 209 0.98 22.14 8.08
C ILE A 209 1.83 21.20 7.22
N HIS A 210 2.70 20.43 7.87
CA HIS A 210 3.52 19.41 7.22
C HIS A 210 3.00 18.04 7.66
N ILE A 211 2.78 17.12 6.72
CA ILE A 211 2.29 15.78 7.01
C ILE A 211 3.33 14.78 6.48
N PHE A 212 3.99 14.07 7.38
CA PHE A 212 4.96 13.00 7.06
C PHE A 212 4.26 11.66 7.22
N THR A 213 4.09 10.92 6.13
CA THR A 213 3.31 9.69 6.10
C THR A 213 3.59 8.87 4.84
N HIS A 214 3.07 7.65 4.76
CA HIS A 214 3.19 6.81 3.57
C HIS A 214 2.25 7.26 2.45
N GLY A 215 2.74 7.23 1.21
CA GLY A 215 2.01 7.65 0.02
C GLY A 215 1.95 6.59 -1.10
N ARG A 216 1.03 6.81 -2.03
CA ARG A 216 0.98 6.25 -3.39
C ARG A 216 0.09 7.13 -4.27
N ASP A 217 0.08 6.93 -5.58
CA ASP A 217 -0.74 7.74 -6.49
C ASP A 217 -2.22 7.80 -6.06
N GLY A 218 -2.73 9.03 -5.93
CA GLY A 218 -4.12 9.30 -5.51
C GLY A 218 -4.41 9.08 -4.03
N SER A 219 -3.44 8.72 -3.17
CA SER A 219 -3.76 8.37 -1.77
C SER A 219 -2.60 8.51 -0.77
N LEU A 220 -2.91 8.97 0.44
CA LEU A 220 -1.97 9.01 1.57
C LEU A 220 -2.52 8.31 2.81
N ALA A 221 -1.64 7.66 3.58
CA ALA A 221 -1.99 7.09 4.87
C ALA A 221 -2.17 8.22 5.89
N LEU A 222 -3.20 8.16 6.74
CA LEU A 222 -3.40 9.08 7.84
C LEU A 222 -4.13 8.35 8.97
N GLY A 223 -3.47 8.19 10.12
CA GLY A 223 -3.93 7.21 11.10
C GLY A 223 -4.07 5.82 10.48
N ILE A 224 -5.20 5.15 10.72
CA ILE A 224 -5.54 3.82 10.17
C ILE A 224 -6.02 3.86 8.70
N ASP A 225 -6.34 5.04 8.18
CA ASP A 225 -7.03 5.19 6.90
C ASP A 225 -6.04 5.48 5.76
N TRP A 226 -6.29 4.91 4.58
CA TRP A 226 -5.67 5.36 3.33
C TRP A 226 -6.64 6.33 2.65
N LEU A 227 -6.45 7.62 2.86
CA LEU A 227 -7.32 8.66 2.33
C LEU A 227 -7.08 8.81 0.84
N ASP A 228 -8.14 8.81 0.04
CA ASP A 228 -8.13 9.27 -1.35
C ASP A 228 -9.06 10.49 -1.57
N THR A 229 -9.18 10.94 -2.82
CA THR A 229 -9.94 12.15 -3.19
C THR A 229 -11.39 12.08 -2.74
N SER A 230 -11.96 10.87 -2.72
CA SER A 230 -13.31 10.67 -2.20
C SER A 230 -13.35 10.91 -0.70
N ASP A 231 -12.51 10.25 0.10
CA ASP A 231 -12.51 10.40 1.56
C ASP A 231 -12.45 11.88 1.99
N LEU A 232 -11.67 12.71 1.28
CA LEU A 232 -11.63 14.16 1.49
C LEU A 232 -12.99 14.84 1.24
N LEU A 233 -13.68 14.49 0.16
CA LEU A 233 -14.97 15.06 -0.24
C LEU A 233 -16.13 14.59 0.66
N GLN A 234 -16.14 13.31 1.05
CA GLN A 234 -17.09 12.76 2.03
C GLN A 234 -17.00 13.50 3.36
N ASN A 235 -15.76 13.73 3.81
CA ASN A 235 -15.44 14.41 5.06
C ASN A 235 -15.23 15.92 4.87
N SER A 236 -15.73 16.49 3.76
CA SER A 236 -15.37 17.84 3.33
C SER A 236 -15.63 18.94 4.36
N ASP A 237 -16.61 18.80 5.27
CA ASP A 237 -16.84 19.76 6.35
C ASP A 237 -15.76 19.70 7.46
N ALA A 238 -15.16 18.53 7.70
CA ALA A 238 -14.01 18.37 8.59
C ALA A 238 -12.72 18.86 7.91
N VAL A 239 -12.49 18.47 6.65
CA VAL A 239 -11.31 18.90 5.87
C VAL A 239 -11.30 20.40 5.62
N LYS A 240 -12.46 21.05 5.36
CA LYS A 240 -12.56 22.52 5.32
C LYS A 240 -12.10 23.16 6.63
N ALA A 241 -12.43 22.57 7.77
CA ALA A 241 -12.06 23.08 9.09
C ALA A 241 -10.55 22.94 9.39
N TRP A 242 -9.81 22.12 8.64
CA TRP A 242 -8.33 22.12 8.68
C TRP A 242 -7.77 23.44 8.15
N GLY A 243 -8.41 23.99 7.11
CA GLY A 243 -8.10 25.31 6.56
C GLY A 243 -8.33 26.46 7.54
N ASP A 244 -9.32 26.35 8.43
CA ASP A 244 -9.56 27.37 9.48
C ASP A 244 -8.41 27.48 10.50
N ALA A 245 -7.51 26.48 10.57
CA ALA A 245 -6.32 26.51 11.42
C ALA A 245 -5.16 27.31 10.80
N LEU A 246 -5.13 27.45 9.47
CA LEU A 246 -4.10 28.15 8.70
C LEU A 246 -4.34 29.67 8.64
N ASN A 247 -3.34 30.42 8.16
CA ASN A 247 -3.49 31.82 7.78
C ASN A 247 -3.73 32.00 6.27
N GLU A 248 -3.95 33.23 5.79
CA GLU A 248 -4.31 33.52 4.38
C GLU A 248 -3.24 33.11 3.35
N ASN A 249 -2.00 32.84 3.78
CA ASN A 249 -0.93 32.25 2.95
C ASN A 249 -0.30 31.03 3.67
N GLY A 250 -1.14 30.22 4.32
CA GLY A 250 -0.71 28.99 4.97
C GLY A 250 -0.67 27.82 3.98
N ASP A 251 0.42 27.07 3.97
CA ASP A 251 0.64 25.95 3.06
C ASP A 251 0.32 24.59 3.73
N ILE A 252 -0.01 23.56 2.93
CA ILE A 252 -0.02 22.15 3.37
C ILE A 252 0.99 21.36 2.53
N LEU A 253 1.93 20.68 3.19
CA LEU A 253 3.01 19.94 2.53
C LEU A 253 2.91 18.46 2.90
N LEU A 254 2.69 17.62 1.89
CA LEU A 254 2.48 16.18 2.02
C LEU A 254 3.78 15.44 1.64
N TYR A 255 4.49 14.95 2.64
CA TYR A 255 5.67 14.10 2.47
C TYR A 255 5.19 12.66 2.52
N GLY A 256 5.22 12.00 1.36
CA GLY A 256 4.77 10.63 1.16
C GLY A 256 4.93 10.26 -0.30
N CYS A 257 5.44 9.06 -0.59
CA CYS A 257 5.86 8.68 -1.94
C CYS A 257 4.72 8.82 -2.96
N SER A 258 5.00 9.51 -4.06
CA SER A 258 4.26 9.41 -5.31
C SER A 258 2.78 9.76 -5.19
N ILE A 259 2.39 10.55 -4.19
CA ILE A 259 0.99 10.95 -3.93
C ILE A 259 0.38 11.61 -5.17
N ALA A 260 1.18 12.35 -5.95
CA ALA A 260 0.78 13.12 -7.13
C ALA A 260 1.31 12.56 -8.47
N ALA A 261 1.71 11.28 -8.52
CA ALA A 261 2.39 10.67 -9.67
C ALA A 261 1.55 10.65 -10.97
N GLY A 262 0.23 10.51 -10.85
CA GLY A 262 -0.72 10.46 -11.95
C GLY A 262 -1.87 11.44 -11.76
N ASP A 263 -2.80 11.44 -12.73
CA ASP A 263 -3.93 12.38 -12.75
C ASP A 263 -4.80 12.26 -11.46
N ALA A 264 -4.96 11.04 -10.92
CA ALA A 264 -5.69 10.80 -9.67
C ALA A 264 -5.00 11.43 -8.45
N GLY A 265 -3.66 11.41 -8.41
CA GLY A 265 -2.85 12.09 -7.41
C GLY A 265 -2.88 13.61 -7.51
N GLN A 266 -2.91 14.14 -8.72
CA GLN A 266 -3.05 15.57 -8.97
C GLN A 266 -4.45 16.07 -8.54
N ASP A 267 -5.50 15.32 -8.89
CA ASP A 267 -6.88 15.57 -8.42
C ASP A 267 -7.00 15.50 -6.89
N PHE A 268 -6.24 14.62 -6.20
CA PHE A 268 -6.19 14.56 -4.74
C PHE A 268 -5.64 15.86 -4.13
N VAL A 269 -4.49 16.32 -4.61
CA VAL A 269 -3.82 17.54 -4.13
C VAL A 269 -4.66 18.79 -4.43
N ASP A 270 -5.22 18.88 -5.64
CA ASP A 270 -6.13 19.96 -6.05
C ASP A 270 -7.41 19.98 -5.19
N SER A 271 -7.98 18.81 -4.87
CA SER A 271 -9.17 18.70 -4.03
C SER A 271 -8.90 19.08 -2.56
N LEU A 272 -7.74 18.69 -2.01
CA LEU A 272 -7.35 19.11 -0.66
C LEU A 272 -7.16 20.64 -0.60
N SER A 273 -6.52 21.23 -1.62
CA SER A 273 -6.39 22.69 -1.78
C SER A 273 -7.74 23.37 -1.92
N GLU A 274 -8.65 22.85 -2.74
CA GLU A 274 -9.99 23.43 -2.87
C GLU A 274 -10.77 23.34 -1.56
N LEU A 275 -10.68 22.25 -0.79
CA LEU A 275 -11.41 22.11 0.47
C LEU A 275 -10.87 23.04 1.56
N THR A 276 -9.55 23.05 1.76
CA THR A 276 -8.88 23.82 2.83
C THR A 276 -8.72 25.31 2.50
N LYS A 277 -8.76 25.68 1.20
CA LYS A 277 -8.37 27.02 0.70
C LYS A 277 -6.90 27.38 1.00
N ALA A 278 -6.08 26.37 1.27
CA ALA A 278 -4.64 26.46 1.39
C ALA A 278 -3.96 26.12 0.05
N ASP A 279 -2.72 26.56 -0.11
CA ASP A 279 -1.86 26.05 -1.18
C ASP A 279 -1.26 24.71 -0.72
N VAL A 280 -1.30 23.68 -1.58
CA VAL A 280 -0.98 22.29 -1.20
C VAL A 280 0.05 21.70 -2.16
N THR A 281 1.01 20.92 -1.64
CA THR A 281 2.02 20.24 -2.46
C THR A 281 2.33 18.83 -1.98
N ALA A 282 2.68 17.96 -2.92
CA ALA A 282 3.06 16.56 -2.69
C ALA A 282 4.04 16.10 -3.78
N SER A 283 4.70 14.96 -3.55
CA SER A 283 5.66 14.39 -4.50
C SER A 283 4.99 13.55 -5.60
N ASP A 284 5.57 13.57 -6.80
CA ASP A 284 5.18 12.72 -7.93
C ASP A 284 6.04 11.44 -8.06
N ASP A 285 7.10 11.30 -7.26
CA ASP A 285 8.01 10.14 -7.20
C ASP A 285 8.32 9.73 -5.73
N PRO A 286 9.26 8.82 -5.42
CA PRO A 286 9.49 8.41 -4.04
C PRO A 286 10.03 9.55 -3.15
N THR A 287 9.36 9.82 -2.03
CA THR A 287 9.86 10.80 -1.03
C THR A 287 10.80 10.14 -0.03
N GLY A 288 12.05 10.60 0.05
CA GLY A 288 13.05 10.15 1.02
C GLY A 288 14.50 10.28 0.55
N HIS A 289 15.27 9.21 0.72
CA HIS A 289 16.73 9.20 0.53
C HIS A 289 17.17 8.89 -0.92
N ASP A 290 18.19 9.60 -1.41
CA ASP A 290 18.66 9.54 -2.80
C ASP A 290 19.23 8.17 -3.23
N ASP A 291 20.01 7.52 -2.36
CA ASP A 291 20.49 6.14 -2.58
C ASP A 291 19.35 5.09 -2.69
N LEU A 292 18.12 5.42 -2.24
CA LEU A 292 16.91 4.58 -2.38
C LEU A 292 16.06 4.96 -3.60
N GLY A 293 16.47 5.97 -4.37
CA GLY A 293 15.78 6.44 -5.57
C GLY A 293 14.63 7.40 -5.32
N GLY A 294 14.62 8.06 -4.16
CA GLY A 294 13.70 9.15 -3.84
C GLY A 294 14.41 10.44 -3.46
N ASP A 295 13.68 11.54 -3.33
CA ASP A 295 14.24 12.78 -2.78
C ASP A 295 13.25 13.59 -1.91
N TRP A 296 13.52 14.87 -1.70
CA TRP A 296 12.77 15.74 -0.79
C TRP A 296 12.17 16.97 -1.49
N GLU A 297 12.20 16.99 -2.83
CA GLU A 297 11.38 17.89 -3.64
C GLU A 297 9.90 17.41 -3.56
N LEU A 298 8.97 18.32 -3.85
CA LEU A 298 7.53 18.04 -3.91
C LEU A 298 7.06 18.68 -5.22
N GLU A 299 6.98 17.86 -6.26
CA GLU A 299 6.98 18.29 -7.66
C GLU A 299 5.64 18.92 -8.07
N TYR A 300 4.56 18.41 -7.49
CA TYR A 300 3.20 18.86 -7.78
C TYR A 300 2.69 19.80 -6.70
N SER A 301 2.16 20.95 -7.11
CA SER A 301 1.59 21.95 -6.22
C SER A 301 0.31 22.59 -6.78
N SER A 302 -0.78 22.50 -6.02
CA SER A 302 -1.96 23.34 -6.20
C SER A 302 -1.78 24.64 -5.40
N GLY A 303 -1.38 25.73 -6.07
CA GLY A 303 -1.14 27.02 -5.44
C GLY A 303 0.28 27.56 -5.65
N THR A 304 0.78 28.36 -4.71
CA THR A 304 2.16 28.89 -4.67
C THR A 304 2.79 28.62 -3.30
N ILE A 305 3.63 27.60 -3.22
CA ILE A 305 4.29 27.22 -1.97
C ILE A 305 5.40 28.22 -1.62
N ASP A 306 5.22 28.95 -0.51
CA ASP A 306 6.22 29.85 0.08
C ASP A 306 6.98 29.17 1.25
N THR A 307 6.54 27.97 1.66
CA THR A 307 7.14 27.17 2.74
C THR A 307 8.32 26.30 2.29
N SER A 308 9.38 26.28 3.09
CA SER A 308 10.48 25.31 2.98
C SER A 308 10.19 24.02 3.76
N ILE A 309 10.74 22.89 3.32
CA ILE A 309 10.80 21.64 4.09
C ILE A 309 11.31 21.89 5.54
N PRO A 310 10.67 21.32 6.58
CA PRO A 310 10.98 21.59 7.98
C PRO A 310 12.10 20.67 8.52
N LEU A 311 12.80 19.96 7.63
CA LEU A 311 13.79 18.94 7.95
C LEU A 311 15.20 19.44 7.63
N ALA A 312 16.10 19.38 8.60
CA ALA A 312 17.48 19.81 8.45
C ALA A 312 18.19 19.03 7.33
N SER A 313 18.99 19.71 6.50
CA SER A 313 19.65 19.07 5.35
C SER A 313 20.56 17.90 5.75
N ASN A 314 21.14 17.88 6.95
CA ASN A 314 21.89 16.72 7.43
C ASN A 314 21.00 15.49 7.66
N THR A 315 19.75 15.67 8.12
CA THR A 315 18.80 14.58 8.32
C THR A 315 18.23 14.10 7.00
N GLN A 316 17.99 14.99 6.03
CA GLN A 316 17.65 14.61 4.65
C GLN A 316 18.70 13.65 4.03
N HIS A 317 19.97 13.73 4.45
CA HIS A 317 21.09 12.87 4.01
C HIS A 317 21.44 11.74 5.00
N SER A 318 20.71 11.56 6.11
CA SER A 318 20.99 10.51 7.11
C SER A 318 19.81 9.61 7.42
N TRP A 319 18.59 10.12 7.29
CA TRP A 319 17.35 9.35 7.32
C TRP A 319 17.25 8.51 6.04
N ASN A 320 17.84 7.31 6.09
CA ASN A 320 17.99 6.40 4.95
C ASN A 320 16.73 5.53 4.77
N GLN A 321 15.60 6.16 4.49
CA GLN A 321 14.29 5.53 4.25
C GLN A 321 13.55 6.24 3.10
N ILE A 322 12.42 5.65 2.66
CA ILE A 322 11.42 6.29 1.80
C ILE A 322 10.02 6.09 2.40
N MET A 323 9.05 6.90 1.99
CA MET A 323 7.70 6.94 2.55
C MET A 323 6.66 6.18 1.71
N ALA A 324 6.92 4.90 1.41
CA ALA A 324 6.14 4.09 0.47
C ALA A 324 5.06 3.23 1.15
N ALA A 325 4.12 2.69 0.37
CA ALA A 325 3.22 1.64 0.86
C ALA A 325 3.98 0.32 1.11
N THR A 326 3.88 -0.23 2.32
CA THR A 326 4.74 -1.33 2.78
C THR A 326 4.02 -2.36 3.63
N ILE A 327 4.49 -3.60 3.59
CA ILE A 327 4.19 -4.65 4.59
C ILE A 327 5.47 -4.84 5.43
N GLU A 328 5.42 -4.55 6.73
CA GLU A 328 6.64 -4.54 7.58
C GLU A 328 6.47 -5.21 8.95
N ASP A 329 7.59 -5.62 9.55
CA ASP A 329 7.69 -5.97 10.97
C ASP A 329 9.06 -5.54 11.53
N ASP A 330 9.03 -4.72 12.59
CA ASP A 330 10.22 -4.25 13.33
C ASP A 330 10.47 -5.06 14.62
N PHE A 331 9.63 -6.07 14.88
CA PHE A 331 9.67 -6.94 16.06
C PHE A 331 9.66 -6.24 17.44
N ASN A 332 9.48 -4.91 17.52
CA ASN A 332 9.53 -4.14 18.76
C ASN A 332 8.39 -4.52 19.73
N THR A 333 7.30 -5.10 19.21
CA THR A 333 6.22 -5.71 20.02
C THR A 333 6.70 -6.88 20.90
N GLY A 334 7.81 -7.54 20.55
CA GLY A 334 8.28 -8.75 21.22
C GLY A 334 7.47 -10.00 20.87
N THR A 335 6.76 -10.00 19.74
CA THR A 335 5.84 -11.06 19.31
C THR A 335 5.99 -11.40 17.82
N TYR A 336 5.34 -12.47 17.38
CA TYR A 336 5.24 -12.86 15.97
C TYR A 336 4.09 -12.19 15.20
N GLY A 337 3.20 -11.47 15.89
CA GLY A 337 2.04 -10.79 15.29
C GLY A 337 2.26 -9.31 15.02
N GLY A 338 3.50 -8.81 15.11
CA GLY A 338 3.84 -7.42 14.79
C GLY A 338 3.53 -7.12 13.32
N SER A 339 3.03 -5.92 13.04
CA SER A 339 2.86 -5.43 11.67
C SER A 339 2.98 -3.92 11.71
N THR A 340 4.14 -3.40 11.30
CA THR A 340 4.47 -1.97 11.34
C THR A 340 4.35 -1.28 9.99
N GLY A 341 4.12 -2.06 8.92
CA GLY A 341 3.84 -1.51 7.59
C GLY A 341 2.45 -0.90 7.49
N SER A 342 2.26 -0.08 6.46
CA SER A 342 0.97 0.54 6.11
C SER A 342 -0.04 -0.44 5.48
N VAL A 343 0.35 -1.70 5.26
CA VAL A 343 -0.50 -2.85 4.91
C VAL A 343 -0.15 -4.04 5.84
N PRO A 344 -1.13 -4.76 6.39
CA PRO A 344 -0.87 -5.85 7.32
C PRO A 344 -0.41 -7.15 6.64
N TRP A 345 0.41 -7.94 7.33
CA TRP A 345 0.67 -9.35 6.98
C TRP A 345 -0.60 -10.20 7.10
N ASN A 346 -0.72 -11.27 6.30
CA ASN A 346 -1.90 -12.17 6.34
C ASN A 346 -2.02 -12.93 7.66
N ILE A 347 -0.88 -13.33 8.24
CA ILE A 347 -0.77 -14.13 9.46
C ILE A 347 0.46 -13.72 10.28
N ASP A 348 0.49 -14.09 11.56
CA ASP A 348 1.68 -14.04 12.41
C ASP A 348 2.84 -14.90 11.84
N TRP A 349 4.09 -14.59 12.18
CA TRP A 349 5.24 -15.47 11.92
C TRP A 349 5.04 -16.89 12.47
N GLN A 350 5.46 -17.89 11.70
CA GLN A 350 5.28 -19.31 11.98
C GLN A 350 6.64 -20.04 12.07
N GLU A 351 6.85 -20.76 13.17
CA GLU A 351 8.08 -21.52 13.46
C GLU A 351 8.18 -22.81 12.62
N ILE A 352 9.42 -23.25 12.38
CA ILE A 352 9.77 -24.49 11.68
C ILE A 352 10.61 -25.37 12.60
N GLY A 353 10.08 -26.53 12.94
CA GLY A 353 10.75 -27.53 13.78
C GLY A 353 10.37 -27.50 15.26
N GLU A 354 9.74 -26.41 15.71
CA GLU A 354 9.20 -26.24 17.06
C GLU A 354 7.86 -25.48 17.06
N SER A 355 7.35 -25.12 18.24
CA SER A 355 6.05 -24.45 18.41
C SER A 355 5.89 -23.88 19.83
N ASP A 356 6.96 -23.33 20.42
CA ASP A 356 6.97 -22.73 21.76
C ASP A 356 6.86 -21.19 21.76
N GLY A 357 6.95 -20.57 20.58
CA GLY A 357 6.60 -19.18 20.32
C GLY A 357 7.66 -18.18 20.79
N ALA A 358 7.60 -16.96 20.23
CA ALA A 358 8.56 -15.85 20.28
C ALA A 358 9.43 -15.62 21.54
N ALA A 359 9.09 -16.13 22.72
CA ALA A 359 9.86 -15.98 23.96
C ALA A 359 10.74 -17.21 24.32
N PHE A 360 10.58 -18.35 23.64
CA PHE A 360 11.28 -19.61 23.94
C PHE A 360 11.52 -20.41 22.67
N GLY A 361 12.61 -21.20 22.65
CA GLY A 361 12.90 -22.13 21.57
C GLY A 361 14.29 -21.94 20.99
N ASN A 362 14.41 -22.28 19.71
CA ASN A 362 15.54 -22.04 18.83
C ASN A 362 15.27 -20.82 17.92
N VAL A 363 14.01 -20.46 17.71
CA VAL A 363 13.53 -19.25 17.04
C VAL A 363 12.87 -18.35 18.08
N VAL A 364 13.34 -17.11 18.22
CA VAL A 364 12.82 -16.18 19.24
C VAL A 364 12.85 -14.74 18.75
N VAL A 365 11.97 -13.88 19.28
CA VAL A 365 12.16 -12.43 19.23
C VAL A 365 13.09 -12.05 20.39
N TYR A 366 14.25 -11.49 20.07
CA TYR A 366 15.34 -11.27 21.03
C TYR A 366 15.98 -9.88 20.88
N THR A 367 16.35 -9.27 22.00
CA THR A 367 17.10 -8.01 22.02
C THR A 367 18.61 -8.30 22.02
N SER A 368 19.26 -8.20 20.86
CA SER A 368 20.67 -8.58 20.71
C SER A 368 21.63 -7.48 21.18
N SER A 369 22.30 -7.71 22.32
CA SER A 369 23.33 -6.79 22.82
C SER A 369 24.57 -6.70 21.91
N GLN A 370 24.66 -7.57 20.89
CA GLN A 370 25.77 -7.64 19.94
C GLN A 370 25.52 -6.68 18.75
N PHE A 371 24.25 -6.46 18.42
CA PHE A 371 23.78 -5.53 17.39
C PHE A 371 23.14 -4.29 18.01
N GLY A 372 23.82 -3.67 18.97
CA GLY A 372 23.40 -2.38 19.53
C GLY A 372 22.18 -2.41 20.46
N ASN A 373 21.68 -3.60 20.83
CA ASN A 373 20.37 -3.83 21.45
C ASN A 373 19.18 -3.66 20.48
N ALA A 374 19.38 -3.88 19.17
CA ALA A 374 18.30 -4.13 18.22
C ALA A 374 17.41 -5.31 18.68
N GLN A 375 16.13 -5.28 18.35
CA GLN A 375 15.15 -6.29 18.74
C GLN A 375 14.57 -6.92 17.48
N GLY A 376 14.89 -8.18 17.23
CA GLY A 376 14.55 -8.87 15.98
C GLY A 376 14.40 -10.37 16.20
N ILE A 377 14.22 -11.12 15.12
CA ILE A 377 14.23 -12.58 15.16
C ILE A 377 15.66 -13.08 15.26
N ASP A 378 15.90 -13.99 16.18
CA ASP A 378 17.16 -14.74 16.30
C ASP A 378 16.91 -16.23 16.07
N LEU A 379 17.68 -16.82 15.16
CA LEU A 379 17.66 -18.22 14.77
C LEU A 379 18.91 -18.92 15.34
N TRP A 380 18.72 -19.66 16.41
CA TRP A 380 19.74 -20.45 17.09
C TRP A 380 19.71 -21.90 16.61
N LYS A 381 20.89 -22.53 16.44
CA LYS A 381 21.02 -24.00 16.28
C LYS A 381 20.26 -24.59 15.08
N LYS A 382 20.19 -25.94 15.02
CA LYS A 382 19.44 -26.70 14.01
C LYS A 382 18.47 -27.73 14.65
N PRO A 383 17.25 -27.91 14.12
CA PRO A 383 16.60 -27.07 13.10
C PRO A 383 16.00 -25.82 13.74
N GLY A 384 16.33 -24.65 13.19
CA GLY A 384 15.63 -23.40 13.43
C GLY A 384 15.20 -22.81 12.09
N GLY A 385 14.02 -22.22 12.03
CA GLY A 385 13.52 -21.57 10.83
C GLY A 385 12.15 -20.96 11.06
N ILE A 386 11.82 -19.96 10.26
CA ILE A 386 10.60 -19.17 10.43
C ILE A 386 10.09 -18.72 9.07
N TRP A 387 8.78 -18.57 8.92
CA TRP A 387 8.16 -18.05 7.71
C TRP A 387 6.94 -17.18 8.01
N ARG A 388 6.58 -16.32 7.06
CA ARG A 388 5.36 -15.48 7.12
C ARG A 388 4.77 -15.29 5.73
N GLU A 389 3.48 -14.97 5.69
CA GLU A 389 2.71 -14.77 4.46
C GLU A 389 2.23 -13.32 4.33
N ALA A 390 2.45 -12.74 3.16
CA ALA A 390 1.95 -11.44 2.72
C ALA A 390 1.02 -11.65 1.52
N ASN A 391 -0.12 -10.97 1.51
CA ASN A 391 -0.89 -10.77 0.29
C ASN A 391 -0.18 -9.70 -0.55
N LEU A 392 0.52 -10.13 -1.60
CA LEU A 392 1.07 -9.24 -2.62
C LEU A 392 0.24 -9.23 -3.89
N SER A 393 -0.85 -10.00 -3.98
CA SER A 393 -1.79 -9.83 -5.08
C SER A 393 -2.23 -8.37 -5.08
N GLY A 394 -1.91 -7.68 -6.18
CA GLY A 394 -1.78 -6.24 -6.22
C GLY A 394 -0.59 -5.83 -7.05
N ALA A 395 0.55 -6.39 -6.69
CA ALA A 395 1.80 -5.76 -7.03
C ALA A 395 2.13 -5.86 -8.54
N THR A 396 2.55 -4.75 -9.12
CA THR A 396 3.31 -4.69 -10.38
C THR A 396 4.81 -4.82 -10.11
N THR A 397 5.23 -4.32 -8.94
CA THR A 397 6.60 -4.44 -8.42
C THR A 397 6.55 -4.74 -6.94
N ALA A 398 7.44 -5.61 -6.46
CA ALA A 398 7.64 -5.84 -5.04
C ALA A 398 9.15 -6.00 -4.71
N THR A 399 9.60 -5.43 -3.61
CA THR A 399 10.98 -5.51 -3.12
C THR A 399 10.99 -5.89 -1.64
N LEU A 400 11.65 -6.99 -1.31
CA LEU A 400 11.87 -7.44 0.06
C LEU A 400 13.19 -6.89 0.58
N SER A 401 13.19 -6.20 1.72
CA SER A 401 14.41 -5.78 2.41
C SER A 401 14.37 -6.13 3.90
N PHE A 402 15.55 -6.23 4.52
CA PHE A 402 15.73 -6.44 5.96
C PHE A 402 17.19 -6.22 6.38
N ASP A 403 17.40 -6.00 7.67
CA ASP A 403 18.71 -5.99 8.31
C ASP A 403 19.04 -7.37 8.89
N TRP A 404 20.29 -7.84 8.77
CA TRP A 404 20.68 -9.15 9.29
C TRP A 404 22.12 -9.22 9.82
N GLY A 405 22.40 -10.24 10.63
CA GLY A 405 23.74 -10.53 11.16
C GLY A 405 23.94 -12.00 11.49
N MET A 406 25.14 -12.52 11.25
CA MET A 406 25.55 -13.86 11.70
C MET A 406 26.64 -13.76 12.75
N LEU A 407 26.55 -14.60 13.80
CA LEU A 407 27.54 -14.67 14.89
C LEU A 407 28.03 -16.10 15.09
N TYR A 408 29.34 -16.21 15.33
CA TYR A 408 30.10 -17.42 15.70
C TYR A 408 30.11 -18.60 14.71
N THR A 409 29.30 -18.57 13.66
CA THR A 409 29.19 -19.58 12.60
C THR A 409 30.53 -20.07 12.03
N ASP A 410 30.60 -21.36 11.76
CA ASP A 410 31.76 -22.09 11.22
C ASP A 410 31.67 -22.26 9.68
N ASP A 411 32.70 -22.87 9.08
CA ASP A 411 32.61 -23.38 7.71
C ASP A 411 31.40 -24.35 7.60
N PHE A 412 30.60 -24.22 6.53
CA PHE A 412 29.39 -25.03 6.22
C PHE A 412 28.10 -24.69 6.98
N ASP A 413 28.11 -23.72 7.90
CA ASP A 413 26.86 -23.17 8.44
C ASP A 413 26.18 -22.29 7.39
N THR A 414 24.88 -22.47 7.22
CA THR A 414 24.11 -21.74 6.20
C THR A 414 22.73 -21.33 6.69
N VAL A 415 22.26 -20.15 6.28
CA VAL A 415 20.85 -19.78 6.32
C VAL A 415 20.36 -19.51 4.91
N THR A 416 19.28 -20.16 4.50
CA THR A 416 18.62 -19.91 3.22
C THR A 416 17.48 -18.93 3.40
N LEU A 417 17.43 -17.91 2.53
CA LEU A 417 16.22 -17.12 2.29
C LEU A 417 15.49 -17.76 1.11
N GLU A 418 14.25 -18.16 1.32
CA GLU A 418 13.40 -18.80 0.31
C GLU A 418 12.04 -18.09 0.22
N ILE A 419 11.43 -18.13 -0.96
CA ILE A 419 10.11 -17.56 -1.25
C ILE A 419 9.17 -18.57 -1.92
N SER A 420 7.87 -18.46 -1.66
CA SER A 420 6.80 -19.32 -2.20
C SER A 420 5.60 -18.48 -2.64
N THR A 421 4.90 -18.96 -3.67
CA THR A 421 3.67 -18.41 -4.25
C THR A 421 2.63 -19.53 -4.46
N ASP A 422 2.58 -20.46 -3.50
CA ASP A 422 1.70 -21.64 -3.53
C ASP A 422 1.44 -22.19 -2.13
N GLY A 423 1.31 -21.28 -1.16
CA GLY A 423 1.00 -21.61 0.23
C GLY A 423 2.09 -22.44 0.90
N GLY A 424 3.36 -22.23 0.52
CA GLY A 424 4.52 -22.94 1.05
C GLY A 424 4.68 -24.37 0.53
N THR A 425 4.06 -24.72 -0.60
CA THR A 425 4.15 -26.06 -1.20
C THR A 425 5.47 -26.26 -1.94
N ASN A 426 5.94 -25.25 -2.68
CA ASN A 426 7.25 -25.20 -3.32
C ASN A 426 7.98 -23.91 -2.90
N TRP A 427 9.28 -24.05 -2.63
CA TRP A 427 10.13 -22.95 -2.18
C TRP A 427 11.23 -22.68 -3.21
N ASN A 428 11.39 -21.42 -3.57
CA ASN A 428 12.42 -20.91 -4.46
C ASN A 428 13.51 -20.23 -3.64
N LEU A 429 14.76 -20.64 -3.84
CA LEU A 429 15.91 -20.03 -3.17
C LEU A 429 16.18 -18.63 -3.73
N ILE A 430 16.17 -17.63 -2.85
CA ILE A 430 16.57 -16.25 -3.15
C ILE A 430 18.06 -16.06 -2.87
N ASP A 431 18.53 -16.39 -1.66
CA ASP A 431 19.95 -16.31 -1.30
C ASP A 431 20.37 -17.34 -0.22
N THR A 432 21.66 -17.51 0.00
CA THR A 432 22.25 -18.39 1.01
C THR A 432 23.42 -17.72 1.74
N TYR A 433 23.12 -17.22 2.94
CA TYR A 433 24.11 -16.70 3.87
C TYR A 433 24.98 -17.86 4.39
N THR A 434 26.30 -17.79 4.23
CA THR A 434 27.21 -18.91 4.49
C THR A 434 28.36 -18.49 5.41
N GLY A 435 28.58 -19.26 6.48
CA GLY A 435 29.70 -19.08 7.41
C GLY A 435 31.07 -19.45 6.80
N PRO A 436 32.18 -19.10 7.47
CA PRO A 436 32.23 -18.59 8.83
C PRO A 436 32.09 -17.07 8.92
N LEU A 437 31.14 -16.59 9.72
CA LEU A 437 30.82 -15.17 9.91
C LEU A 437 30.66 -14.81 11.38
N THR A 438 31.07 -13.59 11.73
CA THR A 438 30.80 -12.94 13.02
C THR A 438 30.78 -11.43 12.79
N HIS A 439 29.59 -10.88 12.57
CA HIS A 439 29.41 -9.46 12.28
C HIS A 439 29.47 -8.61 13.56
N SER A 440 29.90 -7.35 13.41
CA SER A 440 29.94 -6.37 14.51
C SER A 440 28.81 -5.33 14.46
N SER A 441 27.96 -5.42 13.44
CA SER A 441 26.78 -4.60 13.16
C SER A 441 25.88 -5.39 12.21
N LEU A 442 24.60 -5.02 12.12
CA LEU A 442 23.73 -5.55 11.07
C LEU A 442 24.23 -5.14 9.68
N GLN A 443 23.80 -5.89 8.67
CA GLN A 443 24.02 -5.66 7.25
C GLN A 443 22.64 -5.56 6.59
N ALA A 444 22.39 -4.53 5.79
CA ALA A 444 21.17 -4.46 5.00
C ALA A 444 21.20 -5.48 3.84
N ALA A 445 20.04 -6.05 3.53
CA ALA A 445 19.80 -6.86 2.34
C ALA A 445 18.53 -6.35 1.63
N SER A 446 18.51 -6.43 0.30
CA SER A 446 17.35 -6.06 -0.52
C SER A 446 17.30 -6.95 -1.76
N TYR A 447 16.10 -7.44 -2.08
CA TYR A 447 15.82 -8.37 -3.16
C TYR A 447 14.55 -7.94 -3.90
N ASN A 448 14.65 -7.73 -5.22
CA ASN A 448 13.46 -7.64 -6.04
C ASN A 448 12.74 -9.00 -6.04
N ILE A 449 11.50 -9.01 -5.56
CA ILE A 449 10.64 -10.19 -5.50
C ILE A 449 9.44 -10.07 -6.45
N SER A 450 9.47 -9.16 -7.43
CA SER A 450 8.35 -8.93 -8.37
C SER A 450 7.96 -10.18 -9.17
N SER A 451 8.84 -11.16 -9.33
CA SER A 451 8.51 -12.45 -9.97
C SER A 451 7.83 -13.46 -9.05
N PHE A 452 7.54 -13.09 -7.81
CA PHE A 452 6.96 -13.92 -6.75
C PHE A 452 5.76 -13.23 -6.09
N ILE A 453 5.02 -12.44 -6.88
CA ILE A 453 3.82 -11.73 -6.45
C ILE A 453 2.63 -12.69 -6.53
N ASP A 454 2.01 -12.95 -5.37
CA ASP A 454 0.80 -13.77 -5.22
C ASP A 454 0.04 -13.42 -3.92
N ASN A 455 -1.21 -13.90 -3.78
CA ASN A 455 -2.05 -13.63 -2.60
C ASN A 455 -1.57 -14.36 -1.33
N ASP A 456 -0.79 -15.42 -1.49
CA ASP A 456 -0.19 -16.22 -0.42
C ASP A 456 1.34 -16.20 -0.45
N THR A 457 1.93 -15.08 -0.91
CA THR A 457 3.39 -14.91 -1.00
C THR A 457 4.04 -15.14 0.36
N ARG A 458 4.84 -16.20 0.48
CA ARG A 458 5.53 -16.55 1.72
C ARG A 458 7.03 -16.39 1.63
N ILE A 459 7.60 -15.73 2.62
CA ILE A 459 9.05 -15.64 2.85
C ILE A 459 9.46 -16.59 3.97
N LYS A 460 10.64 -17.20 3.87
CA LYS A 460 11.18 -18.15 4.87
C LYS A 460 12.67 -18.00 5.05
N PHE A 461 13.10 -18.04 6.31
CA PHE A 461 14.49 -18.22 6.72
C PHE A 461 14.65 -19.60 7.36
N GLU A 462 15.66 -20.39 6.97
CA GLU A 462 15.90 -21.73 7.55
C GLU A 462 17.41 -22.00 7.76
N THR A 463 17.78 -22.47 8.96
CA THR A 463 19.17 -22.74 9.33
C THR A 463 19.62 -24.15 8.95
N THR A 464 20.91 -24.29 8.65
CA THR A 464 21.54 -25.59 8.44
C THR A 464 22.97 -25.63 8.99
N ASN A 465 23.28 -26.78 9.61
CA ASN A 465 24.50 -27.15 10.34
C ASN A 465 24.79 -26.42 11.67
N PHE A 466 24.09 -25.31 11.94
CA PHE A 466 24.20 -24.52 13.17
C PHE A 466 24.28 -25.36 14.46
N SER A 467 25.28 -25.04 15.28
CA SER A 467 25.59 -25.62 16.57
C SER A 467 25.07 -24.77 17.75
N ASP A 468 25.49 -25.07 18.97
CA ASP A 468 24.93 -24.51 20.22
C ASP A 468 25.16 -22.99 20.42
N ASN A 469 26.06 -22.34 19.66
CA ASN A 469 26.36 -20.91 19.78
C ASN A 469 26.16 -20.13 18.48
N ASP A 470 25.60 -20.74 17.45
CA ASP A 470 25.49 -20.13 16.12
C ASP A 470 24.15 -19.41 16.01
N GLU A 471 24.22 -18.13 15.62
CA GLU A 471 23.11 -17.18 15.65
C GLU A 471 22.97 -16.54 14.26
N PHE A 472 21.75 -16.53 13.71
CA PHE A 472 21.37 -15.66 12.59
C PHE A 472 20.24 -14.76 13.07
N PHE A 473 20.55 -13.48 13.18
CA PHE A 473 19.64 -12.45 13.60
C PHE A 473 19.14 -11.68 12.37
N PHE A 474 17.85 -11.37 12.31
CA PHE A 474 17.29 -10.42 11.35
C PHE A 474 16.21 -9.54 11.97
N ASP A 475 16.05 -8.34 11.39
CA ASP A 475 15.24 -7.24 11.91
C ASP A 475 14.79 -6.35 10.73
N ASN A 476 13.91 -5.38 10.98
CA ASN A 476 13.50 -4.37 10.00
C ASN A 476 13.00 -4.94 8.67
N ILE A 477 12.14 -5.97 8.70
CA ILE A 477 11.72 -6.62 7.46
C ILE A 477 10.59 -5.85 6.78
N VAL A 478 10.77 -5.55 5.50
CA VAL A 478 9.91 -4.67 4.68
C VAL A 478 9.64 -5.32 3.33
N ILE A 479 8.39 -5.24 2.86
CA ILE A 479 8.05 -5.46 1.45
C ILE A 479 7.43 -4.16 0.92
N ASP A 480 8.20 -3.42 0.12
CA ASP A 480 7.73 -2.26 -0.66
C ASP A 480 7.03 -2.75 -1.92
N PHE A 481 5.86 -2.21 -2.27
CA PHE A 481 5.14 -2.61 -3.48
C PHE A 481 4.22 -1.53 -4.10
N ASN A 482 3.94 -1.67 -5.40
CA ASN A 482 3.09 -0.76 -6.18
C ASN A 482 1.95 -1.52 -6.86
N VAL A 483 0.73 -0.96 -6.92
CA VAL A 483 -0.46 -1.57 -7.57
C VAL A 483 -0.94 -0.72 -8.75
N ASN A 484 -1.70 -1.28 -9.71
CA ASN A 484 -2.39 -0.44 -10.70
C ASN A 484 -3.68 0.13 -10.12
N VAL A 485 -4.09 1.30 -10.61
CA VAL A 485 -5.40 1.91 -10.30
C VAL A 485 -6.11 2.23 -11.62
N ILE A 486 -7.42 1.96 -11.66
CA ILE A 486 -8.32 2.32 -12.77
C ILE A 486 -9.61 2.91 -12.18
N THR A 487 -10.08 4.02 -12.74
CA THR A 487 -11.27 4.72 -12.24
C THR A 487 -12.44 4.57 -13.21
N VAL A 488 -13.61 4.21 -12.68
CA VAL A 488 -14.89 4.17 -13.39
C VAL A 488 -15.59 5.51 -13.23
N ASP A 489 -15.89 6.19 -14.34
CA ASP A 489 -16.43 7.56 -14.37
C ASP A 489 -17.78 7.67 -15.09
N THR A 490 -18.40 6.54 -15.45
CA THR A 490 -19.71 6.50 -16.13
C THR A 490 -20.68 5.45 -15.56
N GLU A 491 -21.97 5.79 -15.57
CA GLU A 491 -23.09 4.88 -15.25
C GLU A 491 -23.38 3.88 -16.40
N ALA A 492 -22.75 4.07 -17.57
CA ALA A 492 -23.05 3.29 -18.77
C ALA A 492 -22.33 1.92 -18.75
N ASP A 493 -23.09 0.83 -18.83
CA ASP A 493 -22.55 -0.51 -19.10
C ASP A 493 -22.32 -0.70 -20.61
N ILE A 494 -21.20 -0.17 -21.10
CA ILE A 494 -20.77 -0.22 -22.50
C ILE A 494 -19.43 -0.97 -22.60
N LEU A 495 -19.05 -1.37 -23.81
CA LEU A 495 -17.73 -1.93 -24.11
C LEU A 495 -17.28 -1.38 -25.47
N ASP A 496 -16.59 -0.25 -25.45
CA ASP A 496 -15.99 0.40 -26.63
C ASP A 496 -14.56 0.94 -26.43
N GLY A 497 -14.01 0.87 -25.22
CA GLY A 497 -12.59 1.08 -24.90
C GLY A 497 -11.64 -0.10 -25.18
N ASN A 498 -10.35 0.14 -24.97
CA ASN A 498 -9.27 -0.83 -25.25
C ASN A 498 -8.90 -1.67 -24.02
N THR A 499 -9.71 -2.69 -23.70
CA THR A 499 -9.57 -3.53 -22.50
C THR A 499 -8.40 -4.52 -22.49
N ASN A 500 -7.38 -4.36 -23.34
CA ASN A 500 -6.21 -5.26 -23.40
C ASN A 500 -5.27 -5.14 -22.18
N SER A 501 -5.31 -4.02 -21.47
CA SER A 501 -4.74 -3.81 -20.13
C SER A 501 -5.26 -2.48 -19.57
N ILE A 502 -5.02 -2.21 -18.28
CA ILE A 502 -5.37 -0.94 -17.63
C ILE A 502 -4.69 0.25 -18.32
N LEU A 503 -3.40 0.14 -18.64
CA LEU A 503 -2.67 1.21 -19.34
C LEU A 503 -3.20 1.47 -20.75
N GLU A 504 -3.62 0.43 -21.46
CA GLU A 504 -4.20 0.55 -22.80
C GLU A 504 -5.63 1.13 -22.75
N LEU A 505 -6.40 0.81 -21.71
CA LEU A 505 -7.74 1.37 -21.48
C LEU A 505 -7.68 2.86 -21.09
N ILE A 506 -6.76 3.26 -20.19
CA ILE A 506 -6.55 4.67 -19.85
C ILE A 506 -6.15 5.48 -21.09
N ALA A 507 -5.35 4.90 -21.99
CA ALA A 507 -4.91 5.56 -23.22
C ALA A 507 -5.98 5.63 -24.33
N ASP A 508 -6.97 4.73 -24.32
CA ASP A 508 -8.07 4.67 -25.29
C ASP A 508 -9.36 4.19 -24.59
N PRO A 509 -10.01 5.06 -23.78
CA PRO A 509 -11.13 4.69 -22.90
C PRO A 509 -12.40 4.32 -23.66
N GLY A 510 -12.56 4.82 -24.88
CA GLY A 510 -13.73 4.55 -25.71
C GLY A 510 -14.12 5.74 -26.59
N THR A 511 -15.27 5.61 -27.27
CA THR A 511 -15.77 6.66 -28.17
C THR A 511 -16.59 7.74 -27.46
N ASP A 512 -17.04 7.48 -26.23
CA ASP A 512 -17.66 8.46 -25.35
C ASP A 512 -16.65 9.22 -24.47
N GLY A 513 -15.46 8.63 -24.26
CA GLY A 513 -14.33 9.18 -23.52
C GLY A 513 -14.31 8.82 -22.03
N ASN A 514 -15.11 7.85 -21.60
CA ASN A 514 -15.29 7.41 -20.22
C ASN A 514 -14.90 5.93 -20.07
N ILE A 515 -14.72 5.44 -18.85
CA ILE A 515 -14.43 4.05 -18.51
C ILE A 515 -15.59 3.45 -17.72
N SER A 516 -16.25 2.44 -18.30
CA SER A 516 -17.30 1.69 -17.57
C SER A 516 -16.71 0.69 -16.58
N LEU A 517 -17.54 0.26 -15.61
CA LEU A 517 -17.20 -0.85 -14.72
C LEU A 517 -16.89 -2.16 -15.46
N ARG A 518 -17.54 -2.41 -16.60
CA ARG A 518 -17.26 -3.58 -17.43
C ARG A 518 -15.85 -3.51 -18.02
N GLU A 519 -15.49 -2.36 -18.57
CA GLU A 519 -14.16 -2.15 -19.15
C GLU A 519 -13.07 -2.20 -18.10
N ALA A 520 -13.28 -1.58 -16.93
CA ALA A 520 -12.35 -1.68 -15.81
C ALA A 520 -12.12 -3.13 -15.37
N ILE A 521 -13.18 -3.96 -15.26
CA ILE A 521 -13.04 -5.39 -14.94
C ILE A 521 -12.36 -6.18 -16.07
N GLU A 522 -12.68 -5.92 -17.35
CA GLU A 522 -11.99 -6.61 -18.45
C GLU A 522 -10.50 -6.22 -18.55
N ALA A 523 -10.17 -4.94 -18.34
CA ALA A 523 -8.80 -4.46 -18.35
C ALA A 523 -7.99 -4.98 -17.17
N ALA A 524 -8.58 -5.04 -15.98
CA ALA A 524 -7.97 -5.64 -14.79
C ALA A 524 -7.64 -7.12 -15.03
N ASN A 525 -8.61 -7.93 -15.48
CA ASN A 525 -8.40 -9.36 -15.84
C ASN A 525 -7.38 -9.62 -16.98
N ASN A 526 -6.94 -8.58 -17.69
CA ASN A 526 -5.90 -8.65 -18.71
C ASN A 526 -4.57 -8.01 -18.25
N THR A 527 -4.51 -7.49 -17.01
CA THR A 527 -3.38 -6.78 -16.41
C THR A 527 -2.87 -7.58 -15.22
N THR A 528 -1.79 -8.32 -15.42
CA THR A 528 -1.20 -9.14 -14.36
C THR A 528 -0.87 -8.32 -13.11
N GLY A 529 -1.53 -8.63 -11.98
CA GLY A 529 -1.30 -7.98 -10.69
C GLY A 529 -2.49 -8.14 -9.75
N PHE A 530 -2.77 -7.10 -8.97
CA PHE A 530 -4.14 -6.75 -8.61
C PHE A 530 -4.31 -5.27 -8.79
N ASP A 531 -5.55 -4.91 -9.07
CA ASP A 531 -5.87 -3.58 -9.50
C ASP A 531 -6.89 -2.99 -8.53
N LYS A 532 -6.74 -1.71 -8.21
CA LYS A 532 -7.80 -0.95 -7.56
C LYS A 532 -8.75 -0.44 -8.64
N ILE A 533 -10.00 -0.89 -8.62
CA ILE A 533 -11.10 -0.23 -9.33
C ILE A 533 -11.73 0.79 -8.38
N SER A 534 -11.50 2.08 -8.66
CA SER A 534 -12.14 3.22 -8.01
C SER A 534 -13.28 3.79 -8.84
N PHE A 535 -14.06 4.73 -8.29
CA PHE A 535 -15.22 5.36 -8.93
C PHE A 535 -15.15 6.89 -8.81
N ASN A 536 -15.54 7.61 -9.86
CA ASN A 536 -15.64 9.07 -9.89
C ASN A 536 -16.70 9.48 -10.94
N ILE A 537 -17.96 9.11 -10.71
CA ILE A 537 -19.06 9.28 -11.66
C ILE A 537 -19.67 10.69 -11.51
N PRO A 538 -19.57 11.59 -12.52
CA PRO A 538 -19.95 12.99 -12.34
C PRO A 538 -21.43 13.20 -12.04
N GLY A 539 -21.76 13.56 -10.79
CA GLY A 539 -23.13 13.94 -10.43
C GLY A 539 -23.39 14.02 -8.93
N ALA A 540 -24.58 13.56 -8.56
CA ALA A 540 -24.95 13.20 -7.20
C ALA A 540 -25.84 11.97 -7.30
N GLY A 541 -25.58 10.97 -6.48
CA GLY A 541 -26.15 9.64 -6.58
C GLY A 541 -27.63 9.52 -6.18
N PRO A 542 -28.17 8.29 -6.21
CA PRO A 542 -27.46 7.05 -6.50
C PRO A 542 -27.07 6.93 -7.98
N HIS A 543 -25.85 6.46 -8.22
CA HIS A 543 -25.28 6.21 -9.55
C HIS A 543 -25.64 4.80 -9.99
N VAL A 544 -26.55 4.66 -10.95
CA VAL A 544 -27.19 3.37 -11.27
C VAL A 544 -26.61 2.74 -12.53
N ILE A 545 -25.62 1.86 -12.33
CA ILE A 545 -25.05 1.01 -13.38
C ILE A 545 -26.04 -0.12 -13.68
N THR A 546 -26.88 0.09 -14.69
CA THR A 546 -27.84 -0.93 -15.17
C THR A 546 -27.15 -1.84 -16.19
N LEU A 547 -27.07 -3.13 -15.91
CA LEU A 547 -26.33 -4.07 -16.77
C LEU A 547 -27.06 -4.34 -18.10
N ASP A 548 -26.36 -4.24 -19.24
CA ASP A 548 -26.92 -4.46 -20.56
C ASP A 548 -27.20 -5.96 -20.80
N GLN A 549 -28.49 -6.27 -20.94
CA GLN A 549 -28.99 -7.59 -21.35
C GLN A 549 -28.41 -8.14 -22.67
N ASN A 550 -27.73 -7.32 -23.48
CA ASN A 550 -27.00 -7.74 -24.68
C ASN A 550 -25.54 -8.13 -24.39
N LEU A 551 -24.91 -7.54 -23.36
CA LEU A 551 -23.55 -7.84 -22.89
C LEU A 551 -23.51 -8.96 -21.84
N ASN A 552 -24.66 -9.25 -21.20
CA ASN A 552 -24.87 -10.20 -20.09
C ASN A 552 -24.37 -9.65 -18.74
N ALA A 553 -24.12 -10.50 -17.75
CA ALA A 553 -23.50 -10.10 -16.48
C ALA A 553 -22.18 -9.34 -16.68
N LEU A 554 -21.68 -8.72 -15.61
CA LEU A 554 -20.29 -8.23 -15.57
C LEU A 554 -19.31 -9.38 -15.92
N PRO A 555 -18.12 -9.08 -16.46
CA PRO A 555 -17.10 -10.09 -16.70
C PRO A 555 -16.76 -10.80 -15.38
N TYR A 556 -16.39 -12.07 -15.46
CA TYR A 556 -15.90 -12.78 -14.28
C TYR A 556 -14.55 -12.19 -13.86
N ILE A 557 -14.36 -12.01 -12.57
CA ILE A 557 -13.09 -11.59 -11.98
C ILE A 557 -12.25 -12.85 -11.81
N THR A 558 -11.06 -12.88 -12.41
CA THR A 558 -10.22 -14.07 -12.58
C THR A 558 -8.81 -13.95 -12.00
N GLU A 559 -8.39 -12.73 -11.63
CA GLU A 559 -7.29 -12.49 -10.72
C GLU A 559 -7.78 -11.69 -9.50
N ALA A 560 -6.94 -11.54 -8.47
CA ALA A 560 -7.33 -10.78 -7.30
C ALA A 560 -7.62 -9.32 -7.71
N ILE A 561 -8.42 -8.60 -6.93
CA ILE A 561 -8.79 -7.21 -7.25
C ILE A 561 -9.33 -6.46 -6.02
N TYR A 562 -9.21 -5.14 -6.00
CA TYR A 562 -9.85 -4.28 -4.99
C TYR A 562 -10.88 -3.36 -5.67
N ILE A 563 -12.16 -3.71 -5.62
CA ILE A 563 -13.25 -2.92 -6.20
C ILE A 563 -13.95 -2.14 -5.09
N ASP A 564 -13.88 -0.81 -5.15
CA ASP A 564 -14.34 0.07 -4.06
C ASP A 564 -15.37 1.11 -4.50
N GLY A 565 -16.65 0.77 -4.42
CA GLY A 565 -17.76 1.70 -4.60
C GLY A 565 -17.92 2.74 -3.48
N SER A 566 -17.13 2.67 -2.40
CA SER A 566 -17.00 3.75 -1.41
C SER A 566 -15.91 4.77 -1.79
N SER A 567 -15.15 4.55 -2.86
CA SER A 567 -14.29 5.58 -3.46
C SER A 567 -15.04 6.56 -4.38
N GLU A 568 -16.35 6.45 -4.55
CA GLU A 568 -17.15 7.47 -5.25
C GLU A 568 -17.23 8.75 -4.38
N PRO A 569 -16.85 9.95 -4.89
CA PRO A 569 -16.83 11.22 -4.16
C PRO A 569 -18.05 11.60 -3.30
N ASP A 570 -19.25 11.12 -3.61
CA ASP A 570 -20.48 11.46 -2.87
C ASP A 570 -20.97 10.36 -1.89
N TYR A 571 -20.20 9.28 -1.72
CA TYR A 571 -20.47 8.23 -0.71
C TYR A 571 -20.50 8.84 0.71
N ALA A 572 -21.63 8.73 1.42
CA ALA A 572 -21.79 9.38 2.74
C ALA A 572 -21.99 8.35 3.87
N GLY A 573 -21.14 7.33 3.93
CA GLY A 573 -21.30 6.19 4.85
C GLY A 573 -22.41 5.20 4.45
N THR A 574 -23.00 5.38 3.27
CA THR A 574 -23.99 4.48 2.65
C THR A 574 -23.69 4.36 1.16
N PRO A 575 -23.77 3.16 0.55
CA PRO A 575 -23.54 2.97 -0.87
C PRO A 575 -24.30 3.94 -1.78
N VAL A 576 -23.55 4.59 -2.69
CA VAL A 576 -24.05 5.49 -3.74
C VAL A 576 -23.98 4.86 -5.12
N ILE A 577 -23.01 3.97 -5.37
CA ILE A 577 -22.97 3.15 -6.58
C ILE A 577 -23.96 1.99 -6.45
N GLN A 578 -24.94 1.95 -7.33
CA GLN A 578 -25.91 0.87 -7.47
C GLN A 578 -25.60 0.03 -8.70
N ILE A 579 -25.38 -1.28 -8.51
CA ILE A 579 -25.39 -2.26 -9.59
C ILE A 579 -26.82 -2.81 -9.72
N ASP A 580 -27.46 -2.58 -10.87
CA ASP A 580 -28.81 -3.07 -11.17
C ASP A 580 -28.81 -4.16 -12.25
N GLY A 581 -29.06 -5.39 -11.81
CA GLY A 581 -29.27 -6.56 -12.67
C GLY A 581 -30.71 -6.72 -13.18
N SER A 582 -31.61 -5.75 -13.00
CA SER A 582 -33.04 -5.91 -13.30
C SER A 582 -33.33 -6.28 -14.76
N ASP A 583 -32.53 -5.79 -15.72
CA ASP A 583 -32.64 -6.13 -17.15
C ASP A 583 -32.15 -7.56 -17.48
N LEU A 584 -31.41 -8.20 -16.56
CA LEU A 584 -31.01 -9.61 -16.66
C LEU A 584 -32.08 -10.58 -16.10
N SER A 585 -33.09 -10.09 -15.37
CA SER A 585 -34.12 -10.89 -14.66
C SER A 585 -34.89 -11.94 -15.49
N ALA A 586 -34.95 -11.76 -16.80
CA ALA A 586 -35.62 -12.68 -17.73
C ALA A 586 -34.70 -13.83 -18.24
N LYS A 587 -33.41 -13.78 -17.92
CA LYS A 587 -32.39 -14.78 -18.27
C LYS A 587 -32.39 -15.92 -17.25
N VAL A 588 -31.76 -17.05 -17.60
CA VAL A 588 -31.66 -18.23 -16.71
C VAL A 588 -30.27 -18.88 -16.83
N GLY A 589 -29.57 -19.08 -15.71
CA GLY A 589 -28.24 -19.70 -15.63
C GLY A 589 -27.21 -18.94 -14.78
N ASP A 590 -26.03 -19.51 -14.56
CA ASP A 590 -24.94 -18.98 -13.71
C ASP A 590 -24.03 -17.94 -14.42
N ASN A 591 -24.60 -17.23 -15.39
CA ASN A 591 -23.93 -16.20 -16.19
C ASN A 591 -24.67 -14.85 -16.13
N TYR A 592 -25.53 -14.69 -15.13
CA TYR A 592 -26.43 -13.53 -14.95
C TYR A 592 -26.38 -12.99 -13.52
N ASP A 593 -25.24 -13.20 -12.85
CA ASP A 593 -24.95 -12.75 -11.50
C ASP A 593 -24.40 -11.31 -11.51
N GLY A 594 -24.26 -10.70 -10.34
CA GLY A 594 -23.69 -9.35 -10.18
C GLY A 594 -22.18 -9.34 -10.34
N PHE A 595 -21.45 -9.34 -9.22
CA PHE A 595 -20.03 -9.67 -9.27
C PHE A 595 -19.84 -11.18 -9.11
N ARG A 596 -18.92 -11.74 -9.91
CA ARG A 596 -18.48 -13.13 -9.77
C ARG A 596 -16.97 -13.18 -9.63
N LEU A 597 -16.53 -13.61 -8.45
CA LEU A 597 -15.14 -13.94 -8.13
C LEU A 597 -14.92 -15.41 -8.50
N ASP A 598 -14.14 -15.69 -9.55
CA ASP A 598 -13.87 -17.04 -10.04
C ASP A 598 -12.48 -17.55 -9.61
N THR A 599 -12.09 -18.72 -10.10
CA THR A 599 -10.79 -19.34 -9.77
C THR A 599 -9.63 -18.43 -10.18
N GLY A 600 -8.75 -18.10 -9.23
CA GLY A 600 -7.61 -17.18 -9.41
C GLY A 600 -7.79 -15.83 -8.73
N SER A 601 -9.02 -15.48 -8.32
CA SER A 601 -9.30 -14.20 -7.65
C SER A 601 -9.22 -14.25 -6.11
N ASP A 602 -8.45 -15.16 -5.53
CA ASP A 602 -8.37 -15.31 -4.07
C ASP A 602 -7.76 -14.05 -3.43
N GLY A 603 -8.29 -13.60 -2.30
CA GLY A 603 -7.84 -12.36 -1.63
C GLY A 603 -8.43 -11.05 -2.18
N SER A 604 -9.42 -11.10 -3.08
CA SER A 604 -10.10 -9.91 -3.61
C SER A 604 -10.94 -9.18 -2.56
N THR A 605 -11.14 -7.88 -2.75
CA THR A 605 -12.09 -7.05 -1.99
C THR A 605 -13.17 -6.50 -2.89
N ILE A 606 -14.44 -6.60 -2.47
CA ILE A 606 -15.57 -5.88 -3.07
C ILE A 606 -16.30 -5.12 -1.96
N ARG A 607 -16.39 -3.79 -2.08
CA ARG A 607 -16.99 -2.94 -1.04
C ARG A 607 -17.74 -1.71 -1.56
N GLY A 608 -18.64 -1.20 -0.72
CA GLY A 608 -19.32 0.09 -0.93
C GLY A 608 -20.48 0.11 -1.94
N PHE A 609 -20.97 -1.04 -2.39
CA PHE A 609 -22.02 -1.16 -3.42
C PHE A 609 -23.43 -1.39 -2.88
N SER A 610 -24.44 -0.90 -3.60
CA SER A 610 -25.81 -1.39 -3.52
C SER A 610 -26.07 -2.35 -4.69
N ILE A 611 -26.29 -3.64 -4.42
CA ILE A 611 -26.38 -4.68 -5.46
C ILE A 611 -27.80 -5.25 -5.48
N THR A 612 -28.49 -5.06 -6.61
CA THR A 612 -29.95 -5.21 -6.72
C THR A 612 -30.39 -5.81 -8.07
N GLY A 613 -31.65 -6.27 -8.18
CA GLY A 613 -32.24 -6.68 -9.45
C GLY A 613 -31.96 -8.11 -9.94
N PHE A 614 -30.92 -8.77 -9.41
CA PHE A 614 -30.49 -10.11 -9.82
C PHE A 614 -31.52 -11.22 -9.52
N THR A 615 -32.10 -11.81 -10.58
CA THR A 615 -33.08 -12.90 -10.49
C THR A 615 -32.92 -13.91 -11.64
N ASP A 616 -33.09 -15.20 -11.35
CA ASP A 616 -32.92 -16.32 -12.29
C ASP A 616 -34.28 -16.74 -12.88
N GLY A 617 -34.71 -16.10 -13.97
CA GLY A 617 -35.98 -16.36 -14.64
C GLY A 617 -37.22 -16.21 -13.75
N GLY A 618 -37.15 -15.30 -12.76
CA GLY A 618 -38.14 -15.12 -11.71
C GLY A 618 -37.93 -15.98 -10.44
N ASN A 619 -36.80 -16.67 -10.32
CA ASN A 619 -36.29 -17.27 -9.08
C ASN A 619 -35.16 -16.39 -8.50
N TRP A 620 -34.53 -16.86 -7.42
CA TRP A 620 -33.36 -16.21 -6.80
C TRP A 620 -32.14 -16.28 -7.74
N GLY A 621 -31.58 -15.14 -8.11
CA GLY A 621 -30.27 -15.02 -8.77
C GLY A 621 -29.18 -14.63 -7.75
N GLN A 622 -27.91 -14.60 -8.16
CA GLN A 622 -26.80 -14.29 -7.26
C GLN A 622 -26.35 -12.84 -7.45
N ALA A 623 -26.52 -12.00 -6.43
CA ALA A 623 -25.94 -10.64 -6.43
C ALA A 623 -24.40 -10.69 -6.34
N LEU A 624 -23.89 -11.70 -5.63
CA LEU A 624 -22.47 -12.05 -5.54
C LEU A 624 -22.35 -13.57 -5.71
N ASP A 625 -21.44 -14.02 -6.57
CA ASP A 625 -21.05 -15.43 -6.71
C ASP A 625 -19.56 -15.56 -6.40
N ILE A 626 -19.21 -16.23 -5.30
CA ILE A 626 -17.85 -16.29 -4.77
C ILE A 626 -17.34 -17.73 -4.89
N ARG A 627 -16.35 -17.95 -5.75
CA ARG A 627 -15.75 -19.26 -6.05
C ARG A 627 -14.26 -19.36 -5.72
N SER A 628 -13.72 -18.33 -5.08
CA SER A 628 -12.36 -18.15 -4.60
C SER A 628 -12.32 -17.94 -3.07
N ASP A 629 -11.16 -18.16 -2.47
CA ASP A 629 -10.90 -18.11 -1.03
C ASP A 629 -10.40 -16.72 -0.57
N ASN A 630 -10.32 -16.51 0.75
CA ASN A 630 -9.75 -15.32 1.41
C ASN A 630 -10.31 -13.93 1.01
N ASN A 631 -11.45 -13.88 0.33
CA ASN A 631 -12.07 -12.65 -0.15
C ASN A 631 -12.74 -11.80 0.96
N VAL A 632 -12.67 -10.47 0.83
CA VAL A 632 -13.30 -9.49 1.72
C VAL A 632 -14.52 -8.87 1.05
N ILE A 633 -15.71 -9.08 1.63
CA ILE A 633 -16.97 -8.46 1.20
C ILE A 633 -17.46 -7.54 2.32
N ALA A 634 -17.31 -6.22 2.15
CA ALA A 634 -17.52 -5.23 3.22
C ALA A 634 -18.39 -4.05 2.77
N GLY A 635 -19.17 -3.44 3.67
CA GLY A 635 -19.91 -2.20 3.38
C GLY A 635 -20.97 -2.25 2.27
N ASN A 636 -21.30 -3.44 1.73
CA ASN A 636 -22.27 -3.59 0.64
C ASN A 636 -23.71 -3.78 1.14
N TYR A 637 -24.69 -3.22 0.42
CA TYR A 637 -26.11 -3.50 0.58
C TYR A 637 -26.55 -4.52 -0.49
N LEU A 638 -27.14 -5.64 -0.06
CA LEU A 638 -27.53 -6.75 -0.95
C LEU A 638 -29.04 -6.99 -0.80
N GLY A 639 -29.85 -6.58 -1.78
CA GLY A 639 -31.30 -6.51 -1.54
C GLY A 639 -32.21 -6.22 -2.73
N LEU A 640 -33.47 -5.93 -2.39
CA LEU A 640 -34.54 -5.57 -3.34
C LEU A 640 -34.79 -4.06 -3.40
N ALA A 641 -34.17 -3.28 -2.51
CA ALA A 641 -34.24 -1.82 -2.49
C ALA A 641 -32.82 -1.25 -2.40
N PRO A 642 -32.53 -0.07 -3.00
CA PRO A 642 -31.18 0.50 -2.99
C PRO A 642 -30.64 0.81 -1.59
N ASP A 643 -31.52 0.94 -0.59
CA ASP A 643 -31.22 1.23 0.83
C ASP A 643 -31.07 -0.02 1.73
N GLY A 644 -31.17 -1.24 1.17
CA GLY A 644 -31.00 -2.53 1.85
C GLY A 644 -32.29 -3.33 2.06
#